data_AF-A0A427UK45-F1
#
_entry.id   AF-A0A427UK45-F1
#
_cell.length_a   1.000
_cell.length_b   1.000
_cell.length_c   1.000
_cell.angle_alpha   90.00
_cell.angle_beta   90.00
_cell.angle_gamma   90.00
#
_symmetry.space_group_name_H-M   'P 1'
#
loop_
_entity.id
_entity.type
_entity.pdbx_description
1 polymer ?
#
loop_
_entity_poly.entity_id
_entity_poly.type
_entity_poly.pdbx_seq_one_letter_code
_entity_poly.pdbx_strand_id
1 'polypeptide(L)'
;MSQSFETFVPTLKHQKLLATVEAIALEKDKVEDTITLKQATEDAVKYFEQYRYWSIDNAGIIFDRKTGLLWQEKKTVNNATEMKQLNLLGLQDWKFPTQGDVKTIVEDNNNHWRKNQNSYYLLGSSIIQLSENQAMWLDRDYPSTHNNTGYLILAINLYLKGKSTLQILKTFNKRKWDYKPYNVNAAVEISILHKNANIINQLSEKTYNYKPELSIAQVWQNIDYISSRLPKIDALKFTDVEQGMWEFFVPKALQGKYKKVQSKQFCRDRNPVLDIREANVAIDFGTSSTVVAIRKNGKDELLRIGMQEKDFAKDVITDQQYENPTVLEFLDLQNFLNEWQSESYRPLVDWDNIHCSHEARAALRNNNSNTKVVSSIFARLKQWALRNEQTAKVRLRDQQEYEYQLQPLTEYNPVKGQPIQIGKDYPQLDPIEVYAWFLGMTINWRERGIFLNYYLTFPVKYSNEVKARILAAFRRGLQRSLPESLIYDERFNEFSVEELASEPAAFAAAALERLEIEPDDGGVSYAVFDFGGGTTDFDYGFYRNPNDDEHDEGWDHVIEHFGSSGDQFLGGENLLENLAYLVFQANSSECNKKKIAFTKPLDAEVFAGSELLIAQTQAAYTNTTLMMSKLRPLWEAGKIDLDSKGTETFKLINKDGQTVDCEIAIKQDELIKFLENRIRQGLRDFFIAMNVAFKQQHQKLPELIHILLAGNSSRSRMVLGLLGRLDDEKSKALHQLLLADLAEIFEELPDLEIHLPLDADPKNAYAPTAKTGVALGLLRLCPGETLKVVNHAAEDNTDSPFQYFIGAFRRDTLQVAIHRGQTYQEWAELGKPLNGVLVMGYTTSSSAALENQVKRGDKGVFEQNLRLSGNVQGHKVFAKVLSPNEIEICTAQSLDDVHRQQTNNNRIIQLSI
;
A
#
# COMPACT_ATOMS: atom_id res chain seq x y z
N MET A 1 -13.57 -42.93 25.45
CA MET A 1 -14.09 -41.56 25.45
C MET A 1 -13.08 -40.69 24.72
N SER A 2 -13.42 -40.13 23.56
CA SER A 2 -12.56 -39.12 22.93
C SER A 2 -12.65 -37.85 23.77
N GLN A 3 -11.55 -37.44 24.39
CA GLN A 3 -11.49 -36.20 25.17
C GLN A 3 -11.77 -35.02 24.20
N SER A 4 -12.81 -34.24 24.49
CA SER A 4 -13.17 -33.03 23.74
C SER A 4 -12.74 -31.82 24.57
N PHE A 5 -12.05 -30.87 23.94
CA PHE A 5 -11.58 -29.65 24.58
C PHE A 5 -12.40 -28.44 24.12
N GLU A 6 -12.69 -27.53 25.04
CA GLU A 6 -13.37 -26.26 24.73
C GLU A 6 -12.35 -25.15 24.54
N THR A 7 -12.45 -24.41 23.44
CA THR A 7 -11.68 -23.19 23.19
C THR A 7 -12.65 -22.04 22.91
N PHE A 8 -12.44 -20.90 23.57
CA PHE A 8 -13.18 -19.68 23.28
C PHE A 8 -12.51 -18.93 22.14
N VAL A 9 -13.31 -18.46 21.18
CA VAL A 9 -12.81 -17.73 20.02
C VAL A 9 -13.71 -16.54 19.68
N PRO A 10 -13.17 -15.43 19.14
CA PRO A 10 -13.98 -14.32 18.64
C PRO A 10 -15.00 -14.79 17.60
N THR A 11 -16.29 -14.51 17.85
CA THR A 11 -17.39 -15.11 17.09
C THR A 11 -17.33 -14.76 15.60
N LEU A 12 -17.15 -13.46 15.28
CA LEU A 12 -17.16 -12.98 13.90
C LEU A 12 -15.93 -13.46 13.12
N LYS A 13 -14.72 -13.29 13.69
CA LYS A 13 -13.48 -13.78 13.08
C LYS A 13 -13.53 -15.27 12.82
N HIS A 14 -13.99 -16.07 13.79
CA HIS A 14 -14.09 -17.51 13.62
C HIS A 14 -15.00 -17.90 12.45
N GLN A 15 -16.15 -17.25 12.32
CA GLN A 15 -17.09 -17.53 11.23
C GLN A 15 -16.47 -17.20 9.86
N LYS A 16 -15.82 -16.04 9.73
CA LYS A 16 -15.16 -15.63 8.48
C LYS A 16 -14.01 -16.57 8.13
N LEU A 17 -13.10 -16.83 9.09
CA LEU A 17 -11.98 -17.75 8.90
C LEU A 17 -12.44 -19.16 8.52
N LEU A 18 -13.46 -19.69 9.21
CA LEU A 18 -14.00 -21.02 8.91
C LEU A 18 -14.57 -21.07 7.49
N ALA A 19 -15.40 -20.10 7.10
CA ALA A 19 -15.98 -20.05 5.76
C ALA A 19 -14.91 -19.98 4.67
N THR A 20 -13.86 -19.17 4.87
CA THR A 20 -12.73 -19.07 3.93
C THR A 20 -12.00 -20.42 3.79
N VAL A 21 -11.68 -21.09 4.90
CA VAL A 21 -10.94 -22.37 4.85
C VAL A 21 -11.82 -23.51 4.32
N GLU A 22 -13.12 -23.52 4.63
CA GLU A 22 -14.09 -24.46 4.04
C GLU A 22 -14.14 -24.31 2.51
N ALA A 23 -14.21 -23.07 2.00
CA ALA A 23 -14.23 -22.81 0.56
C ALA A 23 -12.93 -23.26 -0.12
N ILE A 24 -11.77 -22.98 0.47
CA ILE A 24 -10.46 -23.40 -0.05
C ILE A 24 -10.34 -24.93 -0.08
N ALA A 25 -10.78 -25.62 0.99
CA ALA A 25 -10.74 -27.07 1.06
C ALA A 25 -11.64 -27.73 0.00
N LEU A 26 -12.86 -27.21 -0.19
CA LEU A 26 -13.77 -27.70 -1.22
C LEU A 26 -13.22 -27.47 -2.64
N GLU A 27 -12.57 -26.34 -2.89
CA GLU A 27 -11.97 -26.06 -4.20
C GLU A 27 -10.76 -26.96 -4.47
N LYS A 28 -9.92 -27.22 -3.45
CA LYS A 28 -8.81 -28.16 -3.56
C LYS A 28 -9.30 -29.57 -3.93
N ASP A 29 -10.34 -30.05 -3.25
CA ASP A 29 -10.99 -31.32 -3.56
C ASP A 29 -11.47 -31.39 -5.02
N LYS A 30 -12.12 -30.33 -5.52
CA LYS A 30 -12.57 -30.26 -6.91
C LYS A 30 -11.41 -30.31 -7.90
N VAL A 31 -10.31 -29.60 -7.61
CA VAL A 31 -9.13 -29.57 -8.49
C VAL A 31 -8.47 -30.95 -8.53
N GLU A 32 -8.26 -31.59 -7.38
CA GLU A 32 -7.69 -32.94 -7.29
C GLU A 32 -8.56 -33.99 -8.01
N ASP A 33 -9.88 -33.91 -7.83
CA ASP A 33 -10.83 -34.79 -8.52
C ASP A 33 -10.87 -34.50 -10.03
N THR A 34 -10.71 -33.24 -10.46
CA THR A 34 -10.65 -32.87 -11.88
C THR A 34 -9.40 -33.46 -12.55
N ILE A 35 -8.24 -33.36 -11.89
CA ILE A 35 -6.99 -33.96 -12.35
C ILE A 35 -7.15 -35.50 -12.43
N THR A 36 -7.69 -36.11 -11.39
CA THR A 36 -7.93 -37.56 -11.32
C THR A 36 -8.90 -38.04 -12.41
N LEU A 37 -10.00 -37.31 -12.62
CA LEU A 37 -10.99 -37.60 -13.66
C LEU A 37 -10.38 -37.50 -15.05
N LYS A 38 -9.57 -36.47 -15.31
CA LYS A 38 -8.88 -36.30 -16.59
C LYS A 38 -7.95 -37.47 -16.87
N GLN A 39 -7.08 -37.82 -15.92
CA GLN A 39 -6.14 -38.94 -16.06
C GLN A 39 -6.87 -40.26 -16.30
N ALA A 40 -7.89 -40.57 -15.48
CA ALA A 40 -8.69 -41.78 -15.64
C ALA A 40 -9.41 -41.83 -17.00
N THR A 41 -9.89 -40.68 -17.49
CA THR A 41 -10.53 -40.57 -18.82
C THR A 41 -9.55 -40.85 -19.94
N GLU A 42 -8.38 -40.20 -19.93
CA GLU A 42 -7.35 -40.38 -20.95
C GLU A 42 -6.86 -41.84 -21.00
N ASP A 43 -6.58 -42.45 -19.84
CA ASP A 43 -6.13 -43.83 -19.77
C ASP A 43 -7.22 -44.82 -20.22
N ALA A 44 -8.47 -44.63 -19.79
CA ALA A 44 -9.57 -45.48 -20.18
C ALA A 44 -9.88 -45.38 -21.69
N VAL A 45 -9.92 -44.16 -22.24
CA VAL A 45 -10.15 -43.94 -23.68
C VAL A 45 -9.01 -44.52 -24.49
N LYS A 46 -7.75 -44.24 -24.12
CA LYS A 46 -6.57 -44.75 -24.81
C LYS A 46 -6.57 -46.28 -24.88
N TYR A 47 -6.86 -46.96 -23.77
CA TYR A 47 -6.94 -48.42 -23.77
C TYR A 47 -8.16 -48.93 -24.55
N PHE A 48 -9.33 -48.30 -24.38
CA PHE A 48 -10.55 -48.70 -25.08
C PHE A 48 -10.40 -48.60 -26.60
N GLU A 49 -9.69 -47.58 -27.09
CA GLU A 49 -9.48 -47.32 -28.51
C GLU A 49 -8.38 -48.19 -29.16
N GLN A 50 -7.63 -48.97 -28.37
CA GLN A 50 -6.71 -49.97 -28.94
C GLN A 50 -7.45 -51.09 -29.67
N TYR A 51 -8.69 -51.39 -29.25
CA TYR A 51 -9.44 -52.55 -29.74
C TYR A 51 -10.73 -52.15 -30.44
N ARG A 52 -10.96 -52.70 -31.64
CA ARG A 52 -12.18 -52.44 -32.42
C ARG A 52 -13.39 -53.20 -31.86
N TYR A 53 -13.21 -54.47 -31.50
CA TYR A 53 -14.28 -55.37 -31.12
C TYR A 53 -14.26 -55.65 -29.61
N TRP A 54 -15.41 -55.47 -28.95
CA TRP A 54 -15.58 -55.66 -27.51
C TRP A 54 -16.71 -56.64 -27.23
N SER A 55 -16.45 -57.67 -26.43
CA SER A 55 -17.47 -58.61 -25.96
C SER A 55 -18.20 -58.00 -24.77
N ILE A 56 -19.54 -58.06 -24.77
CA ILE A 56 -20.40 -57.48 -23.72
C ILE A 56 -21.23 -58.58 -23.02
N ASP A 57 -21.24 -58.57 -21.68
CA ASP A 57 -22.01 -59.43 -20.75
C ASP A 57 -21.88 -60.95 -20.94
N ASN A 58 -20.86 -61.41 -21.67
CA ASN A 58 -20.77 -62.79 -22.18
C ASN A 58 -22.07 -63.26 -22.89
N ALA A 59 -22.99 -62.34 -23.22
CA ALA A 59 -24.34 -62.58 -23.73
C ALA A 59 -24.35 -62.90 -25.23
N GLY A 60 -23.17 -63.15 -25.81
CA GLY A 60 -22.98 -63.31 -27.24
C GLY A 60 -23.32 -62.02 -27.98
N ILE A 61 -22.77 -60.88 -27.53
CA ILE A 61 -22.91 -59.58 -28.18
C ILE A 61 -21.54 -58.95 -28.31
N ILE A 62 -21.30 -58.36 -29.47
CA ILE A 62 -20.06 -57.66 -29.77
C ILE A 62 -20.37 -56.22 -30.15
N PHE A 63 -19.71 -55.31 -29.46
CA PHE A 63 -19.67 -53.92 -29.85
C PHE A 63 -18.54 -53.69 -30.87
N ASP A 64 -18.89 -53.18 -32.05
CA ASP A 64 -17.93 -52.69 -33.05
C ASP A 64 -17.75 -51.17 -32.89
N ARG A 65 -16.60 -50.77 -32.33
CA ARG A 65 -16.26 -49.36 -32.10
C ARG A 65 -16.25 -48.53 -33.37
N LYS A 66 -15.86 -49.11 -34.51
CA LYS A 66 -15.73 -48.36 -35.78
C LYS A 66 -17.09 -47.92 -36.31
N THR A 67 -18.11 -48.78 -36.17
CA THR A 67 -19.47 -48.52 -36.66
C THR A 67 -20.40 -47.99 -35.58
N GLY A 68 -20.05 -48.19 -34.30
CA GLY A 68 -20.91 -47.91 -33.15
C GLY A 68 -22.06 -48.90 -32.99
N LEU A 69 -22.02 -50.04 -33.69
CA LEU A 69 -23.08 -51.04 -33.71
C LEU A 69 -22.84 -52.15 -32.68
N LEU A 70 -23.92 -52.59 -32.04
CA LEU A 70 -23.94 -53.83 -31.26
C LEU A 70 -24.42 -54.96 -32.17
N TRP A 71 -23.64 -56.03 -32.27
CA TRP A 71 -23.90 -57.20 -33.10
C TRP A 71 -24.21 -58.42 -32.24
N GLN A 72 -25.18 -59.22 -32.65
CA GLN A 72 -25.46 -60.52 -32.04
C GLN A 72 -24.44 -61.57 -32.53
N GLU A 73 -23.72 -62.23 -31.61
CA GLU A 73 -22.59 -63.13 -31.89
C GLU A 73 -22.98 -64.61 -31.96
N LYS A 74 -23.65 -65.15 -30.92
CA LYS A 74 -23.70 -66.61 -30.67
C LYS A 74 -25.01 -67.30 -31.06
N LYS A 75 -26.09 -66.54 -31.24
CA LYS A 75 -27.41 -67.10 -31.58
C LYS A 75 -28.00 -66.28 -32.70
N THR A 76 -27.85 -66.75 -33.93
CA THR A 76 -28.51 -66.13 -35.09
C THR A 76 -30.01 -66.35 -34.95
N VAL A 77 -30.79 -65.32 -35.18
CA VAL A 77 -32.25 -65.46 -35.28
C VAL A 77 -32.61 -66.12 -36.62
N ASN A 78 -33.66 -66.94 -36.63
CA ASN A 78 -34.03 -67.69 -37.84
C ASN A 78 -34.89 -66.86 -38.81
N ASN A 79 -35.55 -65.80 -38.31
CA ASN A 79 -36.45 -64.96 -39.09
C ASN A 79 -36.63 -63.57 -38.45
N ALA A 80 -37.30 -62.66 -39.17
CA ALA A 80 -37.55 -61.30 -38.71
C ALA A 80 -38.47 -61.21 -37.47
N THR A 81 -39.36 -62.20 -37.27
CA THR A 81 -40.25 -62.25 -36.10
C THR A 81 -39.45 -62.53 -34.82
N GLU A 82 -38.53 -63.50 -34.86
CA GLU A 82 -37.59 -63.77 -33.75
C GLU A 82 -36.69 -62.57 -33.45
N MET A 83 -36.25 -61.84 -34.48
CA MET A 83 -35.44 -60.64 -34.32
C MET A 83 -36.18 -59.52 -33.59
N LYS A 84 -37.44 -59.27 -33.95
CA LYS A 84 -38.30 -58.25 -33.30
C LYS A 84 -38.57 -58.58 -31.82
N GLN A 85 -38.43 -59.85 -31.42
CA GLN A 85 -38.60 -60.30 -30.03
C GLN A 85 -37.28 -60.28 -29.22
N LEU A 86 -36.14 -59.93 -29.82
CA LEU A 86 -34.87 -59.86 -29.12
C LEU A 86 -34.89 -58.77 -28.05
N ASN A 87 -34.56 -59.17 -26.82
CA ASN A 87 -34.30 -58.27 -25.70
C ASN A 87 -32.94 -58.60 -25.08
N LEU A 88 -31.88 -58.26 -25.82
CA LEU A 88 -30.49 -58.49 -25.44
C LEU A 88 -29.93 -57.22 -24.79
N LEU A 89 -29.20 -57.34 -23.67
CA LEU A 89 -28.73 -56.21 -22.84
C LEU A 89 -29.85 -55.27 -22.33
N GLY A 90 -31.10 -55.75 -22.29
CA GLY A 90 -32.26 -54.91 -21.99
C GLY A 90 -32.59 -53.91 -23.11
N LEU A 91 -32.12 -54.15 -24.34
CA LEU A 91 -32.39 -53.34 -25.53
C LEU A 91 -33.38 -54.05 -26.46
N GLN A 92 -34.39 -53.31 -26.90
CA GLN A 92 -35.35 -53.69 -27.95
C GLN A 92 -34.91 -53.10 -29.30
N ASP A 93 -35.71 -53.29 -30.36
CA ASP A 93 -35.48 -52.75 -31.71
C ASP A 93 -34.22 -53.24 -32.43
N TRP A 94 -33.93 -54.54 -32.30
CA TRP A 94 -32.91 -55.21 -33.10
C TRP A 94 -33.34 -55.31 -34.57
N LYS A 95 -32.42 -55.04 -35.50
CA LYS A 95 -32.71 -54.88 -36.94
C LYS A 95 -31.72 -55.64 -37.80
N PHE A 96 -32.10 -55.84 -39.06
CA PHE A 96 -31.15 -56.30 -40.08
C PHE A 96 -30.05 -55.26 -40.29
N PRO A 97 -28.80 -55.69 -40.55
CA PRO A 97 -27.73 -54.80 -40.92
C PRO A 97 -27.93 -54.30 -42.35
N THR A 98 -27.49 -53.07 -42.63
CA THR A 98 -27.46 -52.58 -44.01
C THR A 98 -26.33 -53.23 -44.80
N GLN A 99 -26.39 -53.15 -46.13
CA GLN A 99 -25.29 -53.59 -47.00
C GLN A 99 -23.96 -52.94 -46.59
N GLY A 100 -23.98 -51.66 -46.22
CA GLY A 100 -22.81 -50.92 -45.75
C GLY A 100 -22.28 -51.39 -44.39
N ASP A 101 -23.17 -51.69 -43.44
CA ASP A 101 -22.78 -52.21 -42.12
C ASP A 101 -22.07 -53.56 -42.25
N VAL A 102 -22.62 -54.46 -43.09
CA VAL A 102 -22.00 -55.77 -43.35
C VAL A 102 -20.67 -55.62 -44.09
N LYS A 103 -20.62 -54.75 -45.11
CA LYS A 103 -19.37 -54.47 -45.84
C LYS A 103 -18.24 -54.06 -44.89
N THR A 104 -18.56 -53.19 -43.93
CA THR A 104 -17.60 -52.64 -42.96
C THR A 104 -16.97 -53.69 -42.02
N ILE A 105 -17.66 -54.79 -41.74
CA ILE A 105 -17.11 -55.90 -40.95
C ILE A 105 -16.48 -56.98 -41.83
N VAL A 106 -17.00 -57.23 -43.03
CA VAL A 106 -16.46 -58.24 -43.97
C VAL A 106 -15.09 -57.84 -44.51
N GLU A 107 -14.91 -56.56 -44.82
CA GLU A 107 -13.65 -56.00 -45.34
C GLU A 107 -12.59 -55.81 -44.25
N ASP A 108 -12.93 -56.04 -42.97
CA ASP A 108 -11.93 -56.05 -41.91
C ASP A 108 -11.24 -57.41 -41.85
N ASN A 109 -9.93 -57.42 -42.13
CA ASN A 109 -9.09 -58.62 -42.05
C ASN A 109 -8.93 -59.14 -40.61
N ASN A 110 -9.23 -58.31 -39.61
CA ASN A 110 -9.21 -58.68 -38.20
C ASN A 110 -10.60 -59.01 -37.64
N ASN A 111 -11.64 -59.11 -38.49
CA ASN A 111 -12.97 -59.52 -38.05
C ASN A 111 -12.98 -61.02 -37.70
N HIS A 112 -13.28 -61.30 -36.44
CA HIS A 112 -13.30 -62.64 -35.84
C HIS A 112 -14.46 -63.53 -36.31
N TRP A 113 -15.52 -62.97 -36.92
CA TRP A 113 -16.56 -63.79 -37.56
C TRP A 113 -16.09 -64.41 -38.89
N ARG A 114 -14.94 -63.97 -39.43
CA ARG A 114 -14.41 -64.52 -40.68
C ARG A 114 -13.80 -65.90 -40.46
N LYS A 115 -14.14 -66.85 -41.33
CA LYS A 115 -13.60 -68.23 -41.27
C LYS A 115 -12.08 -68.28 -41.46
N ASN A 116 -11.52 -67.40 -42.29
CA ASN A 116 -10.09 -67.19 -42.49
C ASN A 116 -9.84 -65.84 -43.20
N GLN A 117 -8.58 -65.35 -43.20
CA GLN A 117 -8.21 -64.02 -43.74
C GLN A 117 -8.51 -63.84 -45.24
N ASN A 118 -8.68 -64.93 -45.99
CA ASN A 118 -8.92 -64.91 -47.44
C ASN A 118 -10.39 -65.14 -47.81
N SER A 119 -11.30 -65.24 -46.83
CA SER A 119 -12.71 -65.54 -47.05
C SER A 119 -13.60 -64.48 -46.40
N TYR A 120 -14.58 -63.98 -47.14
CA TYR A 120 -15.59 -63.04 -46.63
C TYR A 120 -16.75 -63.72 -45.89
N TYR A 121 -16.68 -65.04 -45.70
CA TYR A 121 -17.71 -65.80 -45.01
C TYR A 121 -17.80 -65.35 -43.56
N LEU A 122 -19.01 -65.05 -43.09
CA LEU A 122 -19.29 -64.73 -41.69
C LEU A 122 -19.89 -65.95 -41.00
N LEU A 123 -19.34 -66.38 -39.86
CA LEU A 123 -19.78 -67.58 -39.12
C LEU A 123 -19.92 -68.83 -40.01
N GLY A 124 -19.07 -68.96 -41.03
CA GLY A 124 -19.09 -70.08 -41.98
C GLY A 124 -20.17 -70.01 -43.06
N SER A 125 -20.97 -68.94 -43.12
CA SER A 125 -21.98 -68.71 -44.16
C SER A 125 -21.45 -67.81 -45.28
N SER A 126 -21.79 -68.12 -46.52
CA SER A 126 -21.46 -67.33 -47.71
C SER A 126 -22.51 -66.28 -48.08
N ILE A 127 -23.59 -66.18 -47.31
CA ILE A 127 -24.72 -65.30 -47.58
C ILE A 127 -25.25 -64.74 -46.26
N ILE A 128 -25.64 -63.47 -46.24
CA ILE A 128 -26.20 -62.80 -45.07
C ILE A 128 -27.46 -62.00 -45.42
N GLN A 129 -28.46 -62.05 -44.55
CA GLN A 129 -29.74 -61.39 -44.72
C GLN A 129 -29.64 -59.89 -44.39
N LEU A 130 -30.15 -59.03 -45.28
CA LEU A 130 -30.19 -57.56 -45.11
C LEU A 130 -31.59 -57.00 -44.87
N SER A 131 -32.64 -57.74 -45.24
CA SER A 131 -34.05 -57.42 -44.97
C SER A 131 -34.92 -58.68 -45.05
N GLU A 132 -36.23 -58.57 -44.83
CA GLU A 132 -37.15 -59.72 -44.95
C GLU A 132 -37.10 -60.39 -46.34
N ASN A 133 -36.72 -59.66 -47.40
CA ASN A 133 -36.75 -60.15 -48.78
C ASN A 133 -35.41 -60.07 -49.53
N GLN A 134 -34.33 -59.63 -48.88
CA GLN A 134 -33.05 -59.35 -49.55
C GLN A 134 -31.86 -59.91 -48.76
N ALA A 135 -30.95 -60.58 -49.46
CA ALA A 135 -29.71 -61.12 -48.90
C ALA A 135 -28.50 -60.78 -49.79
N MET A 136 -27.31 -60.71 -49.19
CA MET A 136 -26.06 -60.35 -49.87
C MET A 136 -25.11 -61.54 -49.97
N TRP A 137 -24.51 -61.73 -51.15
CA TRP A 137 -23.45 -62.71 -51.39
C TRP A 137 -22.14 -62.23 -50.76
N LEU A 138 -21.47 -63.14 -50.06
CA LEU A 138 -20.15 -62.91 -49.47
C LEU A 138 -19.02 -63.51 -50.31
N ASP A 139 -19.27 -64.49 -51.18
CA ASP A 139 -18.19 -65.31 -51.78
C ASP A 139 -18.05 -65.23 -53.30
N ARG A 140 -19.15 -65.19 -54.05
CA ARG A 140 -19.13 -65.33 -55.51
C ARG A 140 -19.41 -64.05 -56.30
N ASP A 141 -20.22 -63.14 -55.75
CA ASP A 141 -20.61 -61.87 -56.39
C ASP A 141 -20.65 -60.73 -55.37
N TYR A 142 -19.69 -60.67 -54.45
CA TYR A 142 -19.67 -59.66 -53.38
C TYR A 142 -19.45 -58.23 -53.92
N PRO A 143 -20.16 -57.19 -53.44
CA PRO A 143 -21.22 -57.18 -52.42
C PRO A 143 -22.64 -57.12 -53.02
N SER A 144 -22.95 -57.88 -54.08
CA SER A 144 -24.27 -57.86 -54.73
C SER A 144 -25.38 -58.49 -53.88
N THR A 145 -26.61 -58.04 -54.09
CA THR A 145 -27.80 -58.53 -53.38
C THR A 145 -28.72 -59.33 -54.29
N HIS A 146 -29.45 -60.28 -53.73
CA HIS A 146 -30.48 -61.05 -54.44
C HIS A 146 -31.74 -61.22 -53.58
N ASN A 147 -32.87 -61.45 -54.25
CA ASN A 147 -34.19 -61.59 -53.63
C ASN A 147 -34.40 -63.03 -53.16
N ASN A 148 -33.87 -63.38 -51.99
CA ASN A 148 -34.12 -64.68 -51.36
C ASN A 148 -33.98 -64.58 -49.83
N THR A 149 -34.52 -65.57 -49.11
CA THR A 149 -34.71 -65.56 -47.65
C THR A 149 -34.21 -66.87 -47.02
N GLY A 150 -33.93 -66.85 -45.70
CA GLY A 150 -33.51 -68.04 -44.95
C GLY A 150 -32.00 -68.21 -44.76
N TYR A 151 -31.23 -67.12 -44.86
CA TYR A 151 -29.78 -67.11 -44.67
C TYR A 151 -29.35 -66.61 -43.29
N LEU A 152 -28.04 -66.52 -43.05
CA LEU A 152 -27.47 -65.99 -41.81
C LEU A 152 -28.10 -64.63 -41.46
N ILE A 153 -28.71 -64.51 -40.28
CA ILE A 153 -29.21 -63.23 -39.75
C ILE A 153 -28.34 -62.81 -38.57
N LEU A 154 -27.56 -61.75 -38.75
CA LEU A 154 -26.83 -61.07 -37.67
C LEU A 154 -27.56 -59.79 -37.29
N ALA A 155 -28.37 -59.85 -36.25
CA ALA A 155 -29.12 -58.69 -35.79
C ALA A 155 -28.17 -57.62 -35.23
N ILE A 156 -28.47 -56.35 -35.55
CA ILE A 156 -27.76 -55.19 -35.03
C ILE A 156 -28.65 -54.30 -34.16
N ASN A 157 -28.04 -53.60 -33.22
CA ASN A 157 -28.68 -52.54 -32.44
C ASN A 157 -27.87 -51.24 -32.55
N LEU A 158 -28.59 -50.11 -32.70
CA LEU A 158 -28.01 -48.79 -32.94
C LEU A 158 -27.82 -47.97 -31.64
N TYR A 159 -28.08 -48.54 -30.46
CA TYR A 159 -28.09 -47.81 -29.18
C TYR A 159 -26.79 -47.06 -28.84
N LEU A 160 -25.66 -47.50 -29.39
CA LEU A 160 -24.34 -46.85 -29.20
C LEU A 160 -23.87 -46.08 -30.44
N LYS A 161 -24.63 -46.10 -31.54
CA LYS A 161 -24.26 -45.46 -32.79
C LYS A 161 -24.19 -43.94 -32.61
N GLY A 162 -23.08 -43.35 -33.03
CA GLY A 162 -22.82 -41.90 -32.90
C GLY A 162 -22.39 -41.43 -31.50
N LYS A 163 -22.25 -42.34 -30.52
CA LYS A 163 -21.71 -41.99 -29.19
C LYS A 163 -20.19 -41.96 -29.21
N SER A 164 -19.60 -41.03 -28.47
CA SER A 164 -18.15 -40.99 -28.24
C SER A 164 -17.67 -42.13 -27.33
N THR A 165 -16.37 -42.45 -27.35
CA THR A 165 -15.76 -43.46 -26.47
C THR A 165 -16.14 -43.25 -24.99
N LEU A 166 -16.09 -42.01 -24.52
CA LEU A 166 -16.46 -41.66 -23.15
C LEU A 166 -17.95 -41.92 -22.87
N GLN A 167 -18.84 -41.56 -23.80
CA GLN A 167 -20.28 -41.84 -23.67
C GLN A 167 -20.57 -43.33 -23.66
N ILE A 168 -19.79 -44.14 -24.41
CA ILE A 168 -19.91 -45.60 -24.43
C ILE A 168 -19.46 -46.19 -23.10
N LEU A 169 -18.28 -45.82 -22.59
CA LEU A 169 -17.77 -46.28 -21.28
C LEU A 169 -18.74 -45.92 -20.15
N LYS A 170 -19.27 -44.69 -20.13
CA LYS A 170 -20.32 -44.27 -19.17
C LYS A 170 -21.59 -45.11 -19.32
N THR A 171 -21.99 -45.43 -20.57
CA THR A 171 -23.16 -46.27 -20.83
C THR A 171 -22.95 -47.68 -20.28
N PHE A 172 -21.78 -48.29 -20.50
CA PHE A 172 -21.45 -49.62 -20.01
C PHE A 172 -21.55 -49.69 -18.49
N ASN A 173 -20.94 -48.74 -17.79
CA ASN A 173 -20.98 -48.69 -16.32
C ASN A 173 -22.38 -48.41 -15.78
N LYS A 174 -23.11 -47.43 -16.36
CA LYS A 174 -24.48 -47.10 -15.93
C LYS A 174 -25.44 -48.27 -16.11
N ARG A 175 -25.26 -49.05 -17.18
CA ARG A 175 -26.04 -50.26 -17.46
C ARG A 175 -25.52 -51.49 -16.72
N LYS A 176 -24.37 -51.39 -16.03
CA LYS A 176 -23.66 -52.50 -15.39
C LYS A 176 -23.34 -53.65 -16.35
N TRP A 177 -23.02 -53.32 -17.60
CA TRP A 177 -22.54 -54.31 -18.56
C TRP A 177 -21.09 -54.67 -18.24
N ASP A 178 -20.78 -55.97 -18.21
CA ASP A 178 -19.41 -56.47 -18.25
C ASP A 178 -18.87 -56.34 -19.68
N TYR A 179 -17.61 -55.94 -19.82
CA TYR A 179 -17.01 -55.76 -21.13
C TYR A 179 -15.51 -55.99 -21.11
N LYS A 180 -15.04 -56.63 -22.18
CA LYS A 180 -13.62 -56.86 -22.43
C LYS A 180 -13.33 -56.85 -23.94
N PRO A 181 -12.09 -56.54 -24.35
CA PRO A 181 -11.71 -56.69 -25.74
C PRO A 181 -11.95 -58.13 -26.21
N TYR A 182 -12.48 -58.28 -27.42
CA TYR A 182 -12.83 -59.59 -27.95
C TYR A 182 -11.58 -60.43 -28.22
N ASN A 183 -11.54 -61.66 -27.69
CA ASN A 183 -10.46 -62.63 -27.88
C ASN A 183 -9.05 -62.15 -27.44
N VAL A 184 -8.97 -61.22 -26.48
CA VAL A 184 -7.71 -60.74 -25.89
C VAL A 184 -7.61 -61.23 -24.44
N ASN A 185 -6.46 -61.79 -24.07
CA ASN A 185 -6.18 -62.21 -22.69
C ASN A 185 -5.29 -61.16 -21.99
N ALA A 186 -5.92 -60.13 -21.41
CA ALA A 186 -5.26 -58.99 -20.77
C ALA A 186 -5.93 -58.64 -19.42
N ALA A 187 -5.93 -59.59 -18.49
CA ALA A 187 -6.70 -59.48 -17.24
C ALA A 187 -6.32 -58.26 -16.38
N VAL A 188 -5.04 -57.88 -16.37
CA VAL A 188 -4.52 -56.75 -15.57
C VAL A 188 -5.00 -55.41 -16.15
N GLU A 189 -4.84 -55.22 -17.46
CA GLU A 189 -5.20 -54.00 -18.16
C GLU A 189 -6.71 -53.78 -18.20
N ILE A 190 -7.50 -54.87 -18.31
CA ILE A 190 -8.97 -54.81 -18.18
C ILE A 190 -9.38 -54.35 -16.77
N SER A 191 -8.73 -54.88 -15.73
CA SER A 191 -8.97 -54.42 -14.35
C SER A 191 -8.66 -52.91 -14.19
N ILE A 192 -7.57 -52.43 -14.79
CA ILE A 192 -7.21 -51.00 -14.79
C ILE A 192 -8.28 -50.17 -15.53
N LEU A 193 -8.73 -50.62 -16.70
CA LEU A 193 -9.81 -49.97 -17.45
C LEU A 193 -11.08 -49.86 -16.60
N HIS A 194 -11.51 -50.95 -15.97
CA HIS A 194 -12.72 -50.96 -15.13
C HIS A 194 -12.56 -50.04 -13.91
N LYS A 195 -11.37 -50.01 -13.28
CA LYS A 195 -11.07 -49.07 -12.20
C LYS A 195 -11.19 -47.62 -12.68
N ASN A 196 -10.58 -47.28 -13.81
CA ASN A 196 -10.64 -45.93 -14.38
C ASN A 196 -12.08 -45.55 -14.80
N ALA A 197 -12.81 -46.48 -15.41
CA ALA A 197 -14.20 -46.26 -15.79
C ALA A 197 -15.10 -46.01 -14.57
N ASN A 198 -14.86 -46.72 -13.46
CA ASN A 198 -15.55 -46.48 -12.18
C ASN A 198 -15.23 -45.08 -11.62
N ILE A 199 -13.96 -44.67 -11.65
CA ILE A 199 -13.54 -43.31 -11.26
C ILE A 199 -14.26 -42.26 -12.11
N ILE A 200 -14.31 -42.44 -13.43
CA ILE A 200 -15.02 -41.54 -14.35
C ILE A 200 -16.48 -41.38 -13.94
N ASN A 201 -17.15 -42.49 -13.63
CA ASN A 201 -18.56 -42.44 -13.24
C ASN A 201 -18.74 -41.74 -11.89
N GLN A 202 -17.98 -42.14 -10.87
CA GLN A 202 -18.06 -41.58 -9.52
C GLN A 202 -17.77 -40.08 -9.49
N LEU A 203 -16.68 -39.64 -10.11
CA LEU A 203 -16.27 -38.23 -10.06
C LEU A 203 -17.12 -37.35 -10.97
N SER A 204 -17.67 -37.87 -12.07
CA SER A 204 -18.57 -37.09 -12.94
C SER A 204 -19.93 -36.79 -12.33
N GLU A 205 -20.32 -37.50 -11.27
CA GLU A 205 -21.58 -37.31 -10.53
C GLU A 205 -21.36 -36.79 -9.11
N LYS A 206 -20.11 -36.60 -8.67
CA LYS A 206 -19.76 -36.12 -7.33
C LYS A 206 -20.25 -34.68 -7.14
N THR A 207 -20.91 -34.43 -6.02
CA THR A 207 -21.30 -33.08 -5.58
C THR A 207 -20.47 -32.67 -4.37
N TYR A 208 -20.16 -31.37 -4.25
CA TYR A 208 -19.29 -30.82 -3.22
C TYR A 208 -20.08 -30.02 -2.19
N ASN A 209 -21.23 -30.56 -1.77
CA ASN A 209 -22.16 -29.92 -0.85
C ASN A 209 -22.02 -30.49 0.57
N TYR A 210 -20.79 -30.50 1.10
CA TYR A 210 -20.49 -30.99 2.44
C TYR A 210 -19.61 -29.99 3.19
N LYS A 211 -19.51 -30.12 4.52
CA LYS A 211 -18.61 -29.31 5.35
C LYS A 211 -17.33 -30.08 5.65
N PRO A 212 -16.15 -29.61 5.20
CA PRO A 212 -14.88 -30.25 5.52
C PRO A 212 -14.65 -30.34 7.04
N GLU A 213 -14.06 -31.44 7.50
CA GLU A 213 -13.64 -31.56 8.91
C GLU A 213 -12.32 -30.82 9.09
N LEU A 214 -12.37 -29.65 9.74
CA LEU A 214 -11.23 -28.76 9.93
C LEU A 214 -10.88 -28.63 11.42
N SER A 215 -9.59 -28.72 11.74
CA SER A 215 -9.09 -28.40 13.08
C SER A 215 -9.11 -26.90 13.36
N ILE A 216 -9.15 -26.50 14.64
CA ILE A 216 -9.04 -25.10 15.04
C ILE A 216 -7.75 -24.47 14.49
N ALA A 217 -6.62 -25.18 14.54
CA ALA A 217 -5.35 -24.68 14.00
C ALA A 217 -5.45 -24.36 12.49
N GLN A 218 -6.04 -25.24 11.69
CA GLN A 218 -6.22 -25.01 10.24
C GLN A 218 -7.11 -23.78 9.95
N VAL A 219 -8.11 -23.53 10.79
CA VAL A 219 -8.99 -22.35 10.66
C VAL A 219 -8.24 -21.06 11.00
N TRP A 220 -7.42 -21.07 12.04
CA TRP A 220 -6.82 -19.86 12.61
C TRP A 220 -5.41 -19.52 12.11
N GLN A 221 -4.71 -20.45 11.46
CA GLN A 221 -3.31 -20.27 11.02
C GLN A 221 -3.08 -19.04 10.12
N ASN A 222 -4.11 -18.58 9.39
CA ASN A 222 -3.99 -17.50 8.43
C ASN A 222 -4.42 -16.12 8.97
N ILE A 223 -4.74 -15.99 10.26
CA ILE A 223 -5.36 -14.76 10.78
C ILE A 223 -4.53 -13.49 10.49
N ASP A 224 -3.21 -13.53 10.76
CA ASP A 224 -2.33 -12.38 10.53
C ASP A 224 -1.98 -12.24 9.03
N TYR A 225 -1.91 -13.37 8.30
CA TYR A 225 -1.65 -13.41 6.84
C TYR A 225 -2.78 -12.75 6.04
N ILE A 226 -4.04 -13.00 6.40
CA ILE A 226 -5.21 -12.44 5.71
C ILE A 226 -5.16 -10.92 5.75
N SER A 227 -4.87 -10.34 6.91
CA SER A 227 -4.94 -8.90 7.10
C SER A 227 -3.67 -8.13 6.77
N SER A 228 -2.49 -8.75 6.83
CA SER A 228 -1.21 -8.02 6.69
C SER A 228 -0.12 -8.78 5.96
N ARG A 229 -0.42 -9.98 5.43
CA ARG A 229 0.54 -10.89 4.77
C ARG A 229 1.78 -11.20 5.62
N LEU A 230 1.66 -11.07 6.94
CA LEU A 230 2.60 -11.63 7.91
C LEU A 230 2.66 -13.15 7.77
N PRO A 231 3.76 -13.81 8.18
CA PRO A 231 3.89 -15.26 8.11
C PRO A 231 2.72 -15.99 8.75
N LYS A 232 2.33 -17.12 8.14
CA LYS A 232 1.29 -17.99 8.70
C LYS A 232 1.72 -18.53 10.05
N ILE A 233 0.75 -18.71 10.94
CA ILE A 233 1.02 -19.17 12.29
C ILE A 233 1.36 -20.67 12.25
N ASP A 234 2.53 -21.00 12.77
CA ASP A 234 3.01 -22.37 12.86
C ASP A 234 2.13 -23.26 13.75
N ALA A 235 2.05 -24.55 13.41
CA ALA A 235 1.26 -25.52 14.16
C ALA A 235 1.66 -25.61 15.65
N LEU A 236 2.94 -25.38 15.97
CA LEU A 236 3.43 -25.37 17.36
C LEU A 236 2.84 -24.22 18.18
N LYS A 237 2.49 -23.08 17.57
CA LYS A 237 1.87 -21.93 18.28
C LYS A 237 0.57 -22.32 18.98
N PHE A 238 -0.14 -23.32 18.44
CA PHE A 238 -1.41 -23.79 19.01
C PHE A 238 -1.23 -24.82 20.14
N THR A 239 -0.05 -25.43 20.30
CA THR A 239 0.12 -26.67 21.08
C THR A 239 1.27 -26.65 22.07
N ASP A 240 2.32 -25.86 21.81
CA ASP A 240 3.51 -25.75 22.65
C ASP A 240 3.25 -25.01 23.96
N VAL A 241 3.80 -25.53 25.06
CA VAL A 241 3.54 -25.05 26.43
C VAL A 241 3.86 -23.58 26.67
N GLU A 242 4.87 -23.04 25.98
CA GLU A 242 5.29 -21.64 26.12
C GLU A 242 4.63 -20.72 25.08
N GLN A 243 3.75 -21.26 24.23
CA GLN A 243 3.09 -20.54 23.15
C GLN A 243 1.57 -20.53 23.31
N GLY A 244 0.90 -19.82 22.42
CA GLY A 244 -0.56 -19.78 22.35
C GLY A 244 -1.07 -18.62 21.50
N MET A 245 -2.38 -18.59 21.33
CA MET A 245 -3.08 -17.55 20.58
C MET A 245 -3.62 -16.46 21.53
N TRP A 246 -3.34 -15.20 21.22
CA TRP A 246 -3.89 -14.04 21.95
C TRP A 246 -5.41 -14.01 21.91
N GLU A 247 -5.99 -14.37 20.76
CA GLU A 247 -7.44 -14.38 20.51
C GLU A 247 -8.16 -15.47 21.31
N PHE A 248 -7.44 -16.48 21.82
CA PHE A 248 -8.04 -17.55 22.63
C PHE A 248 -8.02 -17.20 24.12
N PHE A 249 -7.27 -16.16 24.51
CA PHE A 249 -7.24 -15.68 25.89
C PHE A 249 -8.39 -14.72 26.15
N VAL A 250 -9.42 -15.22 26.84
CA VAL A 250 -10.68 -14.49 27.04
C VAL A 250 -10.91 -14.19 28.53
N PRO A 251 -10.75 -12.93 28.96
CA PRO A 251 -11.15 -12.48 30.29
C PRO A 251 -12.60 -12.86 30.58
N LYS A 252 -12.92 -13.23 31.83
CA LYS A 252 -14.28 -13.66 32.23
C LYS A 252 -15.36 -12.67 31.82
N ALA A 253 -15.09 -11.37 31.93
CA ALA A 253 -16.00 -10.29 31.55
C ALA A 253 -16.38 -10.28 30.06
N LEU A 254 -15.54 -10.86 29.20
CA LEU A 254 -15.74 -10.86 27.75
C LEU A 254 -16.31 -12.15 27.19
N GLN A 255 -16.39 -13.23 27.98
CA GLN A 255 -16.79 -14.55 27.48
C GLN A 255 -18.15 -14.56 26.74
N GLY A 256 -19.08 -13.67 27.10
CA GLY A 256 -20.36 -13.52 26.39
C GLY A 256 -20.27 -13.06 24.93
N LYS A 257 -19.14 -12.46 24.51
CA LYS A 257 -18.87 -12.05 23.12
C LYS A 257 -18.19 -13.15 22.29
N TYR A 258 -17.73 -14.21 22.93
CA TYR A 258 -16.90 -15.26 22.31
C TYR A 258 -17.72 -16.54 22.10
N LYS A 259 -17.41 -17.25 21.03
CA LYS A 259 -18.01 -18.56 20.72
C LYS A 259 -17.17 -19.66 21.37
N LYS A 260 -17.83 -20.62 22.00
CA LYS A 260 -17.20 -21.88 22.40
C LYS A 260 -17.13 -22.84 21.21
N VAL A 261 -15.94 -23.34 20.91
CA VAL A 261 -15.70 -24.33 19.86
C VAL A 261 -15.11 -25.59 20.49
N GLN A 262 -15.65 -26.75 20.10
CA GLN A 262 -15.17 -28.05 20.53
C GLN A 262 -14.06 -28.52 19.60
N SER A 263 -13.01 -29.12 20.17
CA SER A 263 -11.87 -29.63 19.41
C SER A 263 -11.37 -30.97 19.97
N LYS A 264 -10.81 -31.79 19.08
CA LYS A 264 -10.16 -33.06 19.45
C LYS A 264 -8.78 -32.84 20.08
N GLN A 265 -8.16 -31.70 19.81
CA GLN A 265 -6.84 -31.33 20.28
C GLN A 265 -6.95 -30.05 21.10
N PHE A 266 -6.35 -30.04 22.28
CA PHE A 266 -6.27 -28.84 23.09
C PHE A 266 -5.47 -27.75 22.37
N CYS A 267 -6.08 -26.58 22.17
CA CYS A 267 -5.43 -25.39 21.62
C CYS A 267 -5.14 -24.39 22.75
N ARG A 268 -3.90 -23.91 22.80
CA ARG A 268 -3.43 -23.01 23.87
C ARG A 268 -3.81 -21.56 23.62
N ASP A 269 -4.28 -20.93 24.68
CA ASP A 269 -4.41 -19.50 24.81
C ASP A 269 -3.12 -18.86 25.33
N ARG A 270 -2.91 -17.59 25.00
CA ARG A 270 -1.77 -16.80 25.47
C ARG A 270 -2.25 -15.45 25.98
N ASN A 271 -2.03 -15.17 27.26
CA ASN A 271 -2.29 -13.84 27.80
C ASN A 271 -1.37 -12.82 27.12
N PRO A 272 -1.89 -11.81 26.38
CA PRO A 272 -1.05 -10.83 25.68
C PRO A 272 -0.15 -10.03 26.60
N VAL A 273 -0.51 -9.88 27.88
CA VAL A 273 0.32 -9.18 28.89
C VAL A 273 1.70 -9.80 29.03
N LEU A 274 1.79 -11.14 28.89
CA LEU A 274 3.05 -11.87 29.03
C LEU A 274 3.99 -11.65 27.82
N ASP A 275 3.50 -11.03 26.75
CA ASP A 275 4.26 -10.73 25.55
C ASP A 275 4.60 -9.24 25.43
N ILE A 276 4.27 -8.42 26.45
CA ILE A 276 4.67 -7.00 26.49
C ILE A 276 6.20 -6.90 26.58
N ARG A 277 6.77 -5.97 25.82
CA ARG A 277 8.20 -5.65 25.80
C ARG A 277 8.42 -4.29 26.46
N GLU A 278 9.33 -4.26 27.43
CA GLU A 278 9.82 -3.04 28.07
C GLU A 278 10.80 -2.34 27.12
N ALA A 279 10.28 -1.72 26.07
CA ALA A 279 11.05 -1.01 25.06
C ALA A 279 10.22 0.10 24.43
N ASN A 280 10.88 1.22 24.14
CA ASN A 280 10.29 2.35 23.44
C ASN A 280 10.33 2.12 21.93
N VAL A 281 9.29 2.57 21.23
CA VAL A 281 9.20 2.52 19.77
C VAL A 281 9.26 3.95 19.22
N ALA A 282 10.30 4.25 18.46
CA ALA A 282 10.42 5.52 17.74
C ALA A 282 9.83 5.37 16.33
N ILE A 283 8.96 6.30 15.94
CA ILE A 283 8.31 6.32 14.63
C ILE A 283 8.56 7.68 13.97
N ASP A 284 9.35 7.68 12.90
CA ASP A 284 9.44 8.82 11.99
C ASP A 284 8.34 8.71 10.93
N PHE A 285 7.25 9.47 11.11
CA PHE A 285 6.14 9.55 10.16
C PHE A 285 6.41 10.58 9.06
N GLY A 286 7.30 10.24 8.13
CA GLY A 286 7.67 11.10 7.00
C GLY A 286 6.59 11.23 5.91
N THR A 287 6.76 12.23 5.03
CA THR A 287 5.82 12.50 3.92
C THR A 287 5.80 11.37 2.88
N SER A 288 6.97 10.80 2.57
CA SER A 288 7.12 9.79 1.51
C SER A 288 7.31 8.37 2.06
N SER A 289 7.92 8.26 3.23
CA SER A 289 8.33 7.02 3.88
C SER A 289 8.24 7.18 5.40
N THR A 290 7.98 6.09 6.09
CA THR A 290 7.96 5.97 7.54
C THR A 290 9.05 5.01 7.99
N VAL A 291 9.79 5.38 9.03
CA VAL A 291 10.83 4.53 9.63
C VAL A 291 10.44 4.21 11.07
N VAL A 292 10.67 2.97 11.50
CA VAL A 292 10.38 2.53 12.86
C VAL A 292 11.64 1.92 13.46
N ALA A 293 12.02 2.38 14.66
CA ALA A 293 13.17 1.89 15.40
C ALA A 293 12.74 1.48 16.82
N ILE A 294 13.44 0.49 17.38
CA ILE A 294 13.31 0.07 18.78
C ILE A 294 14.68 -0.09 19.41
N ARG A 295 14.76 0.03 20.74
CA ARG A 295 15.97 -0.31 21.50
C ARG A 295 15.76 -1.58 22.31
N LYS A 296 16.66 -2.54 22.17
CA LYS A 296 16.63 -3.81 22.91
C LYS A 296 18.02 -4.14 23.45
N ASN A 297 18.11 -4.33 24.77
CA ASN A 297 19.38 -4.61 25.47
C ASN A 297 20.51 -3.62 25.11
N GLY A 298 20.17 -2.32 25.03
CA GLY A 298 21.11 -1.25 24.67
C GLY A 298 21.52 -1.22 23.19
N LYS A 299 20.85 -1.96 22.30
CA LYS A 299 21.10 -1.95 20.86
C LYS A 299 19.90 -1.42 20.10
N ASP A 300 20.17 -0.55 19.14
CA ASP A 300 19.16 -0.04 18.22
C ASP A 300 18.89 -1.03 17.10
N GLU A 301 17.60 -1.23 16.81
CA GLU A 301 17.12 -2.11 15.75
C GLU A 301 16.08 -1.35 14.90
N LEU A 302 16.30 -1.33 13.58
CA LEU A 302 15.30 -0.86 12.62
C LEU A 302 14.32 -1.98 12.30
N LEU A 303 13.04 -1.64 12.21
CA LEU A 303 11.98 -2.59 11.88
C LEU A 303 11.63 -2.54 10.40
N ARG A 304 11.61 -3.71 9.77
CA ARG A 304 11.07 -3.91 8.42
C ARG A 304 9.55 -4.02 8.49
N ILE A 305 8.83 -3.01 8.03
CA ILE A 305 7.37 -2.91 8.16
C ILE A 305 6.69 -3.13 6.80
N GLY A 306 5.60 -3.92 6.78
CA GLY A 306 4.86 -4.19 5.55
C GLY A 306 5.58 -5.12 4.56
N MET A 307 6.63 -5.81 5.00
CA MET A 307 7.24 -6.94 4.29
C MET A 307 6.31 -8.15 4.33
N GLN A 308 6.25 -8.89 3.23
CA GLN A 308 5.44 -10.11 3.15
C GLN A 308 6.26 -11.33 3.52
N GLU A 309 5.60 -12.46 3.83
CA GLU A 309 6.23 -13.76 4.07
C GLU A 309 7.36 -14.09 3.05
N LYS A 310 7.11 -13.82 1.75
CA LYS A 310 8.08 -14.04 0.66
C LYS A 310 9.36 -13.20 0.78
N ASP A 311 9.28 -12.04 1.44
CA ASP A 311 10.39 -11.12 1.56
C ASP A 311 11.27 -11.41 2.78
N PHE A 312 10.71 -12.06 3.82
CA PHE A 312 11.48 -12.58 4.94
C PHE A 312 12.38 -13.77 4.57
N ALA A 313 12.06 -14.48 3.49
CA ALA A 313 12.82 -15.63 2.99
C ALA A 313 14.04 -15.26 2.12
N LYS A 314 14.30 -13.96 1.89
CA LYS A 314 15.44 -13.48 1.07
C LYS A 314 16.69 -13.30 1.94
N ASP A 315 17.83 -13.79 1.47
CA ASP A 315 19.12 -13.72 2.17
C ASP A 315 19.74 -12.30 2.18
N VAL A 316 19.38 -11.45 1.21
CA VAL A 316 19.91 -10.08 1.09
C VAL A 316 18.94 -9.07 1.67
N ILE A 317 19.35 -8.45 2.77
CA ILE A 317 18.66 -7.30 3.38
C ILE A 317 19.26 -6.03 2.79
N THR A 318 18.41 -5.12 2.30
CA THR A 318 18.81 -3.81 1.78
C THR A 318 18.21 -2.70 2.65
N ASP A 319 18.85 -1.53 2.69
CA ASP A 319 18.41 -0.42 3.55
C ASP A 319 16.99 0.07 3.20
N GLN A 320 16.62 -0.05 1.92
CA GLN A 320 15.27 0.26 1.43
C GLN A 320 14.16 -0.58 2.09
N GLN A 321 14.48 -1.69 2.75
CA GLN A 321 13.51 -2.51 3.50
C GLN A 321 13.13 -1.90 4.86
N TYR A 322 13.87 -0.91 5.35
CA TYR A 322 13.57 -0.17 6.58
C TYR A 322 12.81 1.14 6.31
N GLU A 323 12.71 1.54 5.04
CA GLU A 323 11.97 2.72 4.58
C GLU A 323 10.59 2.32 4.05
N ASN A 324 9.57 2.46 4.87
CA ASN A 324 8.23 1.95 4.57
C ASN A 324 7.40 3.03 3.85
N PRO A 325 7.03 2.89 2.57
CA PRO A 325 6.30 3.94 1.87
C PRO A 325 5.01 4.37 2.59
N THR A 326 4.76 5.67 2.68
CA THR A 326 3.59 6.23 3.37
C THR A 326 2.40 6.32 2.41
N VAL A 327 1.90 5.16 1.99
CA VAL A 327 0.89 5.03 0.93
C VAL A 327 -0.09 3.88 1.20
N LEU A 328 -1.34 4.10 0.81
CA LEU A 328 -2.41 3.09 0.78
C LEU A 328 -2.92 2.90 -0.66
N GLU A 329 -3.43 1.72 -0.97
CA GLU A 329 -4.16 1.43 -2.22
C GLU A 329 -5.49 0.77 -1.86
N PHE A 330 -6.60 1.33 -2.35
CA PHE A 330 -7.93 0.78 -2.10
C PHE A 330 -8.39 -0.04 -3.32
N LEU A 331 -8.47 -1.36 -3.17
CA LEU A 331 -8.91 -2.26 -4.25
C LEU A 331 -10.44 -2.40 -4.25
N ASP A 332 -11.01 -2.59 -3.06
CA ASP A 332 -12.46 -2.63 -2.79
C ASP A 332 -12.74 -1.91 -1.46
N LEU A 333 -13.00 -0.61 -1.56
CA LEU A 333 -13.18 0.25 -0.42
C LEU A 333 -14.48 -0.08 0.32
N GLN A 334 -15.52 -0.53 -0.38
CA GLN A 334 -16.80 -0.82 0.25
C GLN A 334 -16.71 -2.05 1.16
N ASN A 335 -16.05 -3.12 0.69
CA ASN A 335 -15.78 -4.30 1.50
C ASN A 335 -14.78 -3.99 2.63
N PHE A 336 -13.72 -3.22 2.35
CA PHE A 336 -12.79 -2.77 3.39
C PHE A 336 -13.52 -2.02 4.52
N LEU A 337 -14.39 -1.06 4.21
CA LEU A 337 -15.12 -0.29 5.23
C LEU A 337 -16.03 -1.17 6.08
N ASN A 338 -16.69 -2.16 5.48
CA ASN A 338 -17.51 -3.12 6.23
C ASN A 338 -16.67 -3.94 7.22
N GLU A 339 -15.49 -4.40 6.80
CA GLU A 339 -14.57 -5.14 7.65
C GLU A 339 -13.94 -4.26 8.73
N TRP A 340 -13.49 -3.07 8.37
CA TRP A 340 -12.87 -2.09 9.25
C TRP A 340 -13.79 -1.65 10.39
N GLN A 341 -15.09 -1.53 10.11
CA GLN A 341 -16.10 -1.11 11.09
C GLN A 341 -16.70 -2.29 11.87
N SER A 342 -16.32 -3.53 11.56
CA SER A 342 -16.93 -4.73 12.15
C SER A 342 -16.53 -4.97 13.61
N GLU A 343 -15.29 -4.63 13.97
CA GLU A 343 -14.70 -4.87 15.29
C GLU A 343 -13.73 -3.73 15.66
N SER A 344 -13.74 -3.35 16.94
CA SER A 344 -12.83 -2.32 17.44
C SER A 344 -11.36 -2.74 17.37
N TYR A 345 -11.04 -4.02 17.61
CA TYR A 345 -9.68 -4.50 17.80
C TYR A 345 -9.30 -5.63 16.83
N ARG A 346 -8.19 -5.43 16.14
CA ARG A 346 -7.65 -6.30 15.07
C ARG A 346 -8.75 -6.77 14.11
N PRO A 347 -9.58 -5.87 13.53
CA PRO A 347 -10.61 -6.28 12.59
C PRO A 347 -10.00 -7.13 11.48
N LEU A 348 -10.69 -8.20 11.10
CA LEU A 348 -10.20 -9.13 10.07
C LEU A 348 -10.43 -8.54 8.66
N VAL A 349 -9.73 -7.45 8.36
CA VAL A 349 -9.68 -6.84 7.02
C VAL A 349 -8.98 -7.79 6.07
N ASP A 350 -9.44 -7.87 4.82
CA ASP A 350 -8.77 -8.65 3.78
C ASP A 350 -7.74 -7.79 3.05
N TRP A 351 -6.51 -8.26 2.99
CA TRP A 351 -5.43 -7.61 2.23
C TRP A 351 -5.76 -7.49 0.74
N ASP A 352 -6.65 -8.33 0.20
CA ASP A 352 -7.06 -8.21 -1.21
C ASP A 352 -8.06 -7.06 -1.45
N ASN A 353 -8.58 -6.42 -0.39
CA ASN A 353 -9.41 -5.21 -0.47
C ASN A 353 -8.58 -3.91 -0.32
N ILE A 354 -7.40 -3.99 0.31
CA ILE A 354 -6.55 -2.83 0.61
C ILE A 354 -5.07 -3.24 0.68
N HIS A 355 -4.19 -2.48 0.04
CA HIS A 355 -2.75 -2.61 0.23
C HIS A 355 -2.18 -1.43 1.01
N CYS A 356 -1.06 -1.68 1.69
CA CYS A 356 -0.32 -0.69 2.45
C CYS A 356 1.18 -0.74 2.10
N SER A 357 1.85 0.41 2.16
CA SER A 357 3.31 0.52 2.09
C SER A 357 3.91 -0.02 0.78
N HIS A 358 4.85 -0.97 0.86
CA HIS A 358 5.61 -1.48 -0.28
C HIS A 358 4.74 -2.04 -1.40
N GLU A 359 3.65 -2.74 -1.09
CA GLU A 359 2.76 -3.33 -2.11
C GLU A 359 2.02 -2.23 -2.88
N ALA A 360 1.42 -1.26 -2.18
CA ALA A 360 0.76 -0.11 -2.81
C ALA A 360 1.78 0.75 -3.63
N ARG A 361 3.02 0.88 -3.15
CA ARG A 361 4.08 1.57 -3.90
C ARG A 361 4.51 0.80 -5.15
N ALA A 362 4.59 -0.53 -5.08
CA ALA A 362 4.90 -1.38 -6.21
C ALA A 362 3.78 -1.31 -7.27
N ALA A 363 2.51 -1.32 -6.85
CA ALA A 363 1.38 -1.11 -7.73
C ALA A 363 1.50 0.23 -8.49
N LEU A 364 1.84 1.32 -7.78
CA LEU A 364 2.05 2.64 -8.40
C LEU A 364 3.18 2.64 -9.43
N ARG A 365 4.33 2.05 -9.10
CA ARG A 365 5.51 2.01 -9.97
C ARG A 365 5.28 1.17 -11.22
N ASN A 366 4.69 -0.01 -11.06
CA ASN A 366 4.46 -0.98 -12.14
C ASN A 366 3.32 -0.57 -13.08
N ASN A 367 2.44 0.32 -12.62
CA ASN A 367 1.25 0.75 -13.36
C ASN A 367 1.23 2.26 -13.64
N ASN A 368 2.40 2.88 -13.81
CA ASN A 368 2.58 4.33 -14.03
C ASN A 368 1.96 4.90 -15.33
N SER A 369 1.10 4.15 -16.00
CA SER A 369 0.29 4.54 -17.17
C SER A 369 -1.16 4.02 -17.10
N ASN A 370 -1.51 3.21 -16.09
CA ASN A 370 -2.86 2.69 -15.89
C ASN A 370 -3.62 3.62 -14.92
N THR A 371 -4.47 4.45 -15.50
CA THR A 371 -5.24 5.48 -14.80
C THR A 371 -6.12 4.92 -13.67
N LYS A 372 -6.66 3.70 -13.82
CA LYS A 372 -7.52 3.03 -12.84
C LYS A 372 -6.75 2.63 -11.57
N VAL A 373 -5.55 2.07 -11.73
CA VAL A 373 -4.70 1.69 -10.59
C VAL A 373 -4.19 2.94 -9.88
N VAL A 374 -3.68 3.92 -10.64
CA VAL A 374 -3.16 5.18 -10.06
C VAL A 374 -4.24 5.94 -9.28
N SER A 375 -5.49 5.98 -9.75
CA SER A 375 -6.58 6.65 -9.03
C SER A 375 -6.96 6.01 -7.70
N SER A 376 -6.64 4.71 -7.53
CA SER A 376 -6.92 3.94 -6.31
C SER A 376 -5.85 4.09 -5.22
N ILE A 377 -4.74 4.73 -5.55
CA ILE A 377 -3.57 4.86 -4.67
C ILE A 377 -3.59 6.23 -3.99
N PHE A 378 -3.50 6.22 -2.66
CA PHE A 378 -3.46 7.40 -1.83
C PHE A 378 -2.10 7.55 -1.15
N ALA A 379 -1.22 8.35 -1.76
CA ALA A 379 0.18 8.53 -1.35
C ALA A 379 0.48 9.82 -0.54
N ARG A 380 -0.53 10.67 -0.29
CA ARG A 380 -0.36 12.01 0.30
C ARG A 380 -0.99 12.11 1.70
N LEU A 381 -0.82 11.07 2.53
CA LEU A 381 -1.42 10.96 3.88
C LEU A 381 -1.10 12.17 4.77
N LYS A 382 0.20 12.49 4.95
CA LYS A 382 0.65 13.60 5.81
C LYS A 382 0.14 14.96 5.30
N GLN A 383 0.02 15.13 3.97
CA GLN A 383 -0.49 16.37 3.38
C GLN A 383 -2.01 16.49 3.44
N TRP A 384 -2.75 15.38 3.47
CA TRP A 384 -4.18 15.40 3.74
C TRP A 384 -4.49 15.90 5.15
N ALA A 385 -3.67 15.52 6.15
CA ALA A 385 -3.79 16.03 7.52
C ALA A 385 -3.60 17.55 7.66
N LEU A 386 -2.92 18.19 6.69
CA LEU A 386 -2.72 19.64 6.66
C LEU A 386 -3.91 20.43 6.07
N ARG A 387 -4.91 19.74 5.51
CA ARG A 387 -6.05 20.41 4.84
C ARG A 387 -7.12 20.80 5.86
N ASN A 388 -7.67 22.00 5.70
CA ASN A 388 -8.81 22.49 6.49
C ASN A 388 -10.15 22.06 5.88
N GLU A 389 -11.28 22.33 6.56
CA GLU A 389 -12.62 21.90 6.11
C GLU A 389 -13.00 22.34 4.67
N GLN A 390 -12.47 23.49 4.22
CA GLN A 390 -12.74 24.03 2.89
C GLN A 390 -11.91 23.35 1.79
N THR A 391 -10.71 22.87 2.13
CA THR A 391 -9.72 22.29 1.20
C THR A 391 -9.58 20.75 1.31
N ALA A 392 -10.15 20.14 2.35
CA ALA A 392 -10.07 18.71 2.66
C ALA A 392 -11.00 17.80 1.83
N LYS A 393 -11.69 18.32 0.81
CA LYS A 393 -12.59 17.55 -0.08
C LYS A 393 -11.83 16.63 -1.05
N VAL A 394 -11.02 15.73 -0.50
CA VAL A 394 -10.32 14.69 -1.26
C VAL A 394 -11.32 13.56 -1.56
N ARG A 395 -11.39 13.15 -2.83
CA ARG A 395 -12.14 11.96 -3.24
C ARG A 395 -11.19 10.82 -3.57
N LEU A 396 -11.47 9.67 -3.00
CA LEU A 396 -10.85 8.39 -3.34
C LEU A 396 -11.77 7.66 -4.30
N ARG A 397 -11.21 6.90 -5.23
CA ARG A 397 -11.94 5.94 -6.07
C ARG A 397 -11.14 4.66 -6.13
N ASP A 398 -11.74 3.56 -5.71
CA ASP A 398 -11.09 2.26 -5.68
C ASP A 398 -11.05 1.59 -7.07
N GLN A 399 -10.57 0.36 -7.13
CA GLN A 399 -10.55 -0.43 -8.37
C GLN A 399 -11.92 -1.06 -8.71
N GLN A 400 -12.93 -0.99 -7.83
CA GLN A 400 -14.33 -1.34 -8.13
C GLN A 400 -15.16 -0.14 -8.60
N GLU A 401 -14.52 1.01 -8.81
CA GLU A 401 -15.13 2.27 -9.23
C GLU A 401 -16.01 2.94 -8.16
N TYR A 402 -15.95 2.50 -6.91
CA TYR A 402 -16.63 3.14 -5.79
C TYR A 402 -15.90 4.43 -5.38
N GLU A 403 -16.65 5.53 -5.30
CA GLU A 403 -16.12 6.83 -4.86
C GLU A 403 -16.43 7.10 -3.38
N TYR A 404 -15.43 7.59 -2.66
CA TYR A 404 -15.57 8.01 -1.27
C TYR A 404 -14.95 9.40 -1.05
N GLN A 405 -15.70 10.28 -0.40
CA GLN A 405 -15.19 11.60 -0.03
C GLN A 405 -14.67 11.58 1.41
N LEU A 406 -13.36 11.80 1.55
CA LEU A 406 -12.73 11.92 2.86
C LEU A 406 -13.28 13.12 3.63
N GLN A 407 -13.48 12.93 4.93
CA GLN A 407 -13.75 14.02 5.85
C GLN A 407 -12.44 14.70 6.28
N PRO A 408 -12.49 15.94 6.80
CA PRO A 408 -11.34 16.54 7.47
C PRO A 408 -10.87 15.66 8.63
N LEU A 409 -9.56 15.65 8.88
CA LEU A 409 -8.99 14.94 10.03
C LEU A 409 -9.47 15.58 11.35
N THR A 410 -9.96 14.77 12.27
CA THR A 410 -10.49 15.23 13.57
C THR A 410 -9.65 14.71 14.73
N GLU A 411 -9.59 15.50 15.81
CA GLU A 411 -8.91 15.10 17.04
C GLU A 411 -9.84 14.22 17.89
N TYR A 412 -10.02 12.97 17.47
CA TYR A 412 -10.79 11.99 18.23
C TYR A 412 -9.83 11.08 19.02
N ASN A 413 -9.57 11.42 20.29
CA ASN A 413 -8.68 10.62 21.15
C ASN A 413 -9.44 9.44 21.80
N PRO A 414 -8.84 8.24 21.86
CA PRO A 414 -9.38 7.17 22.68
C PRO A 414 -9.29 7.55 24.16
N VAL A 415 -10.29 7.15 24.95
CA VAL A 415 -10.29 7.37 26.40
C VAL A 415 -9.43 6.28 27.05
N LYS A 416 -8.41 6.69 27.80
CA LYS A 416 -7.48 5.77 28.48
C LYS A 416 -8.24 4.81 29.40
N GLY A 417 -7.94 3.51 29.29
CA GLY A 417 -8.62 2.45 30.04
C GLY A 417 -10.04 2.13 29.58
N GLN A 418 -10.56 2.75 28.52
CA GLN A 418 -11.86 2.41 27.94
C GLN A 418 -11.72 1.79 26.55
N PRO A 419 -12.57 0.79 26.21
CA PRO A 419 -12.63 0.26 24.86
C PRO A 419 -13.09 1.31 23.84
N ILE A 420 -12.48 1.30 22.66
CA ILE A 420 -12.91 2.11 21.52
C ILE A 420 -14.31 1.66 21.10
N GLN A 421 -15.22 2.62 20.99
CA GLN A 421 -16.58 2.39 20.50
C GLN A 421 -16.70 2.86 19.05
N ILE A 422 -16.95 1.91 18.16
CA ILE A 422 -17.28 2.21 16.78
C ILE A 422 -18.77 2.60 16.74
N GLY A 423 -19.03 3.89 16.58
CA GLY A 423 -20.36 4.46 16.60
C GLY A 423 -20.52 5.61 15.62
N LYS A 424 -21.64 6.34 15.70
CA LYS A 424 -21.96 7.44 14.78
C LYS A 424 -20.89 8.55 14.75
N ASP A 425 -20.25 8.80 15.89
CA ASP A 425 -19.25 9.85 16.05
C ASP A 425 -17.82 9.35 15.76
N TYR A 426 -17.63 8.05 15.49
CA TYR A 426 -16.35 7.48 15.11
C TYR A 426 -16.08 7.74 13.62
N PRO A 427 -14.86 8.16 13.22
CA PRO A 427 -14.53 8.36 11.82
C PRO A 427 -14.75 7.07 11.00
N GLN A 428 -15.58 7.13 9.97
CA GLN A 428 -15.82 5.97 9.10
C GLN A 428 -14.53 5.53 8.39
N LEU A 429 -13.74 6.51 7.93
CA LEU A 429 -12.42 6.31 7.34
C LEU A 429 -11.49 7.46 7.74
N ASP A 430 -10.45 7.11 8.47
CA ASP A 430 -9.26 7.95 8.67
C ASP A 430 -8.06 7.20 8.06
N PRO A 431 -7.54 7.64 6.90
CA PRO A 431 -6.40 6.98 6.26
C PRO A 431 -5.14 6.91 7.12
N ILE A 432 -4.91 7.87 8.03
CA ILE A 432 -3.75 7.83 8.94
C ILE A 432 -3.96 6.79 10.02
N GLU A 433 -5.17 6.66 10.56
CA GLU A 433 -5.52 5.60 11.50
C GLU A 433 -5.33 4.21 10.88
N VAL A 434 -5.79 4.03 9.63
CA VAL A 434 -5.62 2.77 8.89
C VAL A 434 -4.13 2.46 8.68
N TYR A 435 -3.34 3.46 8.29
CA TYR A 435 -1.90 3.30 8.14
C TYR A 435 -1.21 2.93 9.46
N ALA A 436 -1.51 3.65 10.54
CA ALA A 436 -0.99 3.38 11.88
C ALA A 436 -1.44 2.01 12.42
N TRP A 437 -2.61 1.52 12.03
CA TRP A 437 -3.06 0.17 12.34
C TRP A 437 -2.23 -0.90 11.65
N PHE A 438 -1.89 -0.72 10.36
CA PHE A 438 -0.96 -1.62 9.66
C PHE A 438 0.45 -1.59 10.28
N LEU A 439 0.95 -0.40 10.66
CA LEU A 439 2.19 -0.29 11.41
C LEU A 439 2.09 -1.06 12.74
N GLY A 440 1.01 -0.86 13.50
CA GLY A 440 0.78 -1.55 14.76
C GLY A 440 0.71 -3.07 14.62
N MET A 441 0.02 -3.60 13.59
CA MET A 441 -0.07 -5.03 13.32
C MET A 441 1.30 -5.67 13.06
N THR A 442 2.19 -4.92 12.39
CA THR A 442 3.53 -5.39 12.02
C THR A 442 4.56 -5.17 13.11
N ILE A 443 4.47 -4.08 13.89
CA ILE A 443 5.28 -3.81 15.09
C ILE A 443 4.95 -4.86 16.16
N ASN A 444 3.67 -5.01 16.49
CA ASN A 444 3.12 -5.92 17.51
C ASN A 444 2.81 -7.31 16.93
N TRP A 445 3.82 -7.93 16.33
CA TRP A 445 3.73 -9.28 15.80
C TRP A 445 4.20 -10.31 16.83
N ARG A 446 3.63 -11.52 16.79
CA ARG A 446 3.78 -12.59 17.79
C ARG A 446 5.22 -13.00 18.08
N GLU A 447 6.12 -12.88 17.10
CA GLU A 447 7.54 -13.20 17.29
C GLU A 447 8.34 -12.05 17.92
N ARG A 448 7.82 -10.83 17.83
CA ARG A 448 8.42 -9.63 18.44
C ARG A 448 7.85 -9.35 19.83
N GLY A 449 6.55 -9.58 20.02
CA GLY A 449 5.79 -9.23 21.22
C GLY A 449 4.94 -7.98 21.01
N ILE A 450 4.55 -7.34 22.12
CA ILE A 450 3.68 -6.17 22.16
C ILE A 450 4.44 -5.00 22.77
N PHE A 451 4.32 -3.82 22.17
CA PHE A 451 4.89 -2.58 22.69
C PHE A 451 3.76 -1.65 23.13
N LEU A 452 4.02 -0.80 24.11
CA LEU A 452 3.03 0.14 24.66
C LEU A 452 3.44 1.61 24.56
N ASN A 453 4.74 1.90 24.46
CA ASN A 453 5.28 3.27 24.44
C ASN A 453 5.76 3.63 23.04
N TYR A 454 5.07 4.58 22.40
CA TYR A 454 5.36 5.03 21.04
C TYR A 454 5.67 6.53 21.03
N TYR A 455 6.77 6.90 20.38
CA TYR A 455 7.20 8.28 20.26
C TYR A 455 7.30 8.67 18.79
N LEU A 456 6.72 9.81 18.43
CA LEU A 456 6.73 10.37 17.08
C LEU A 456 7.55 11.66 17.03
N THR A 457 8.07 11.95 15.84
CA THR A 457 8.61 13.26 15.48
C THR A 457 7.65 13.99 14.54
N PHE A 458 7.72 15.33 14.58
CA PHE A 458 6.99 16.19 13.65
C PHE A 458 7.90 17.28 13.06
N PRO A 459 7.57 17.79 11.86
CA PRO A 459 8.21 18.97 11.33
C PRO A 459 7.93 20.17 12.25
N VAL A 460 8.91 21.06 12.36
CA VAL A 460 8.84 22.25 13.23
C VAL A 460 7.61 23.11 12.94
N LYS A 461 7.24 23.19 11.66
CA LYS A 461 6.18 24.10 11.18
C LYS A 461 4.76 23.64 11.45
N TYR A 462 4.57 22.42 11.93
CA TYR A 462 3.22 21.90 12.17
C TYR A 462 2.62 22.59 13.39
N SER A 463 1.37 23.04 13.29
CA SER A 463 0.65 23.58 14.44
C SER A 463 0.34 22.45 15.43
N ASN A 464 0.23 22.80 16.72
CA ASN A 464 -0.15 21.85 17.76
C ASN A 464 -1.49 21.15 17.48
N GLU A 465 -2.45 21.85 16.87
CA GLU A 465 -3.72 21.27 16.43
C GLU A 465 -3.53 20.16 15.38
N VAL A 466 -2.68 20.37 14.37
CA VAL A 466 -2.36 19.34 13.37
C VAL A 466 -1.65 18.16 14.01
N LYS A 467 -0.66 18.42 14.88
CA LYS A 467 0.08 17.36 15.59
C LYS A 467 -0.85 16.53 16.47
N ALA A 468 -1.73 17.18 17.24
CA ALA A 468 -2.72 16.52 18.10
C ALA A 468 -3.68 15.63 17.30
N ARG A 469 -4.15 16.10 16.14
CA ARG A 469 -4.99 15.32 15.22
C ARG A 469 -4.28 14.08 14.68
N ILE A 470 -3.02 14.20 14.26
CA ILE A 470 -2.22 13.06 13.79
C ILE A 470 -1.94 12.08 14.93
N LEU A 471 -1.55 12.58 16.11
CA LEU A 471 -1.34 11.76 17.32
C LEU A 471 -2.62 11.01 17.70
N ALA A 472 -3.79 11.65 17.63
CA ALA A 472 -5.07 11.00 17.89
C ALA A 472 -5.33 9.84 16.90
N ALA A 473 -5.06 10.03 15.61
CA ALA A 473 -5.18 8.98 14.61
C ALA A 473 -4.20 7.81 14.87
N PHE A 474 -2.95 8.12 15.23
CA PHE A 474 -1.95 7.11 15.60
C PHE A 474 -2.33 6.35 16.88
N ARG A 475 -2.82 7.04 17.93
CA ARG A 475 -3.34 6.41 19.15
C ARG A 475 -4.42 5.39 18.82
N ARG A 476 -5.40 5.77 17.99
CA ARG A 476 -6.45 4.85 17.55
C ARG A 476 -5.88 3.69 16.74
N GLY A 477 -5.09 3.94 15.70
CA GLY A 477 -4.55 2.89 14.83
C GLY A 477 -3.71 1.87 15.59
N LEU A 478 -2.73 2.35 16.38
CA LEU A 478 -1.86 1.50 17.19
C LEU A 478 -2.66 0.74 18.25
N GLN A 479 -3.56 1.40 18.99
CA GLN A 479 -4.40 0.73 19.98
C GLN A 479 -5.31 -0.34 19.35
N ARG A 480 -5.92 -0.06 18.19
CA ARG A 480 -6.76 -1.02 17.46
C ARG A 480 -5.98 -2.20 16.90
N SER A 481 -4.65 -2.12 16.80
CA SER A 481 -3.81 -3.25 16.40
C SER A 481 -3.51 -4.25 17.54
N LEU A 482 -3.78 -3.85 18.78
CA LEU A 482 -3.54 -4.67 19.97
C LEU A 482 -4.66 -5.71 20.18
N PRO A 483 -4.38 -6.85 20.84
CA PRO A 483 -5.41 -7.80 21.24
C PRO A 483 -6.45 -7.17 22.17
N GLU A 484 -7.74 -7.41 21.94
CA GLU A 484 -8.83 -6.82 22.73
C GLU A 484 -8.70 -7.12 24.23
N SER A 485 -8.23 -8.32 24.59
CA SER A 485 -8.10 -8.74 25.99
C SER A 485 -7.11 -7.89 26.78
N LEU A 486 -6.09 -7.31 26.12
CA LEU A 486 -5.12 -6.42 26.76
C LEU A 486 -5.74 -5.12 27.26
N ILE A 487 -6.78 -4.62 26.58
CA ILE A 487 -7.43 -3.33 26.89
C ILE A 487 -8.04 -3.30 28.29
N TYR A 488 -8.39 -4.47 28.83
CA TYR A 488 -9.02 -4.62 30.15
C TYR A 488 -8.02 -4.95 31.26
N ASP A 489 -6.73 -5.08 30.93
CA ASP A 489 -5.67 -5.32 31.90
C ASP A 489 -5.08 -3.99 32.40
N GLU A 490 -4.60 -3.95 33.64
CA GLU A 490 -4.03 -2.72 34.21
C GLU A 490 -2.80 -2.25 33.47
N ARG A 491 -2.02 -3.19 32.90
CA ARG A 491 -0.81 -2.90 32.13
C ARG A 491 -1.11 -2.03 30.90
N PHE A 492 -2.34 -2.04 30.38
CA PHE A 492 -2.72 -1.14 29.29
C PHE A 492 -2.66 0.35 29.69
N ASN A 493 -2.66 0.68 30.98
CA ASN A 493 -2.45 2.06 31.44
C ASN A 493 -1.04 2.60 31.11
N GLU A 494 -0.10 1.74 30.71
CA GLU A 494 1.20 2.15 30.22
C GLU A 494 1.14 2.64 28.76
N PHE A 495 0.09 2.30 28.00
CA PHE A 495 -0.01 2.68 26.59
C PHE A 495 0.05 4.21 26.41
N SER A 496 1.05 4.66 25.64
CA SER A 496 1.29 6.05 25.32
C SER A 496 1.70 6.22 23.85
N VAL A 497 1.23 7.32 23.26
CA VAL A 497 1.68 7.78 21.95
C VAL A 497 1.88 9.28 22.04
N GLU A 498 3.12 9.72 21.97
CA GLU A 498 3.53 11.08 22.31
C GLU A 498 4.47 11.67 21.25
N GLU A 499 4.49 12.99 21.16
CA GLU A 499 5.57 13.72 20.48
C GLU A 499 6.71 13.92 21.48
N LEU A 500 7.94 13.73 21.04
CA LEU A 500 9.10 13.84 21.92
C LEU A 500 10.09 14.93 21.48
N ALA A 501 10.33 15.05 20.17
CA ALA A 501 11.23 16.05 19.61
C ALA A 501 10.85 16.41 18.17
N SER A 502 11.43 17.50 17.67
CA SER A 502 11.35 17.84 16.25
C SER A 502 12.18 16.86 15.40
N GLU A 503 11.79 16.65 14.14
CA GLU A 503 12.54 15.83 13.18
C GLU A 503 14.05 16.20 13.10
N PRO A 504 14.44 17.49 12.93
CA PRO A 504 15.87 17.82 12.82
C PRO A 504 16.64 17.71 14.15
N ALA A 505 15.99 17.90 15.31
CA ALA A 505 16.63 17.68 16.61
C ALA A 505 16.95 16.20 16.85
N ALA A 506 15.99 15.32 16.53
CA ALA A 506 16.21 13.89 16.57
C ALA A 506 17.31 13.47 15.58
N PHE A 507 17.36 14.05 14.38
CA PHE A 507 18.47 13.79 13.46
C PHE A 507 19.83 14.23 14.01
N ALA A 508 19.92 15.44 14.59
CA ALA A 508 21.16 15.95 15.19
C ALA A 508 21.70 14.98 16.26
N ALA A 509 20.82 14.49 17.14
CA ALA A 509 21.18 13.50 18.15
C ALA A 509 21.90 12.29 17.54
N ALA A 510 21.32 11.67 16.50
CA ALA A 510 21.94 10.54 15.84
C ALA A 510 23.20 10.89 15.04
N ALA A 511 23.21 12.04 14.37
CA ALA A 511 24.28 12.42 13.45
C ALA A 511 25.57 12.79 14.19
N LEU A 512 25.48 13.53 15.30
CA LEU A 512 26.65 13.94 16.09
C LEU A 512 27.44 12.73 16.59
N GLU A 513 26.76 11.72 17.15
CA GLU A 513 27.39 10.46 17.55
C GLU A 513 27.93 9.67 16.36
N ARG A 514 27.18 9.60 15.26
CA ARG A 514 27.62 8.85 14.06
C ARG A 514 28.89 9.45 13.44
N LEU A 515 29.06 10.76 13.56
CA LEU A 515 30.22 11.50 13.07
C LEU A 515 31.35 11.60 14.11
N GLU A 516 31.18 10.99 15.29
CA GLU A 516 32.14 11.03 16.40
C GLU A 516 32.46 12.48 16.83
N ILE A 517 31.46 13.37 16.74
CA ILE A 517 31.55 14.74 17.22
C ILE A 517 31.22 14.70 18.71
N GLU A 518 32.22 14.98 19.54
CA GLU A 518 32.08 15.03 20.99
C GLU A 518 31.64 16.42 21.46
N PRO A 519 30.88 16.52 22.55
CA PRO A 519 30.54 17.81 23.14
C PRO A 519 31.74 18.41 23.86
N ASP A 520 31.75 19.73 24.00
CA ASP A 520 32.71 20.45 24.83
C ASP A 520 32.03 21.49 25.74
N ASP A 521 32.81 22.11 26.62
CA ASP A 521 32.31 23.11 27.58
C ASP A 521 31.92 24.44 26.90
N GLY A 522 32.42 24.70 25.68
CA GLY A 522 32.11 25.89 24.89
C GLY A 522 30.89 25.74 23.97
N GLY A 523 30.43 24.50 23.77
CA GLY A 523 29.40 24.11 22.81
C GLY A 523 29.95 23.95 21.39
N VAL A 524 29.88 22.73 20.86
CA VAL A 524 30.15 22.47 19.44
C VAL A 524 28.97 22.94 18.62
N SER A 525 29.21 23.90 17.71
CA SER A 525 28.14 24.54 16.95
C SER A 525 27.72 23.69 15.75
N TYR A 526 26.41 23.50 15.59
CA TYR A 526 25.85 22.69 14.52
C TYR A 526 24.67 23.38 13.85
N ALA A 527 24.40 22.99 12.61
CA ALA A 527 23.21 23.35 11.88
C ALA A 527 22.72 22.18 11.02
N VAL A 528 21.44 21.82 11.13
CA VAL A 528 20.82 20.75 10.34
C VAL A 528 20.05 21.33 9.17
N PHE A 529 20.38 20.88 7.96
CA PHE A 529 19.58 21.12 6.76
C PHE A 529 18.86 19.83 6.38
N ASP A 530 17.63 19.65 6.88
CA ASP A 530 16.83 18.45 6.62
C ASP A 530 15.99 18.61 5.36
N PHE A 531 16.53 18.18 4.22
CA PHE A 531 15.84 18.24 2.95
C PHE A 531 15.07 16.94 2.68
N GLY A 532 13.84 16.91 3.18
CA GLY A 532 12.95 15.77 3.09
C GLY A 532 12.19 15.63 1.76
N GLY A 533 11.15 14.78 1.80
CA GLY A 533 10.25 14.57 0.67
C GLY A 533 9.17 15.64 0.53
N GLY A 534 8.68 16.19 1.65
CA GLY A 534 7.60 17.19 1.65
C GLY A 534 8.07 18.59 2.03
N THR A 535 8.98 18.70 2.98
CA THR A 535 9.45 19.97 3.55
C THR A 535 10.97 19.97 3.62
N THR A 536 11.53 21.15 3.86
CA THR A 536 12.89 21.31 4.33
C THR A 536 12.85 21.98 5.68
N ASP A 537 13.38 21.34 6.72
CA ASP A 537 13.36 21.84 8.09
C ASP A 537 14.78 22.18 8.53
N PHE A 538 14.91 23.27 9.29
CA PHE A 538 16.20 23.79 9.73
C PHE A 538 16.27 23.78 11.26
N ASP A 539 17.42 23.41 11.78
CA ASP A 539 17.73 23.46 13.20
C ASP A 539 19.15 23.99 13.43
N TYR A 540 19.34 24.79 14.48
CA TYR A 540 20.63 25.43 14.79
C TYR A 540 20.86 25.37 16.30
N GLY A 541 22.10 25.08 16.71
CA GLY A 541 22.34 24.84 18.11
C GLY A 541 23.79 24.62 18.52
N PHE A 542 23.95 24.30 19.82
CA PHE A 542 25.19 23.80 20.40
C PHE A 542 25.00 22.36 20.91
N TYR A 543 26.05 21.56 20.77
CA TYR A 543 26.21 20.28 21.45
C TYR A 543 27.28 20.45 22.53
N ARG A 544 26.86 20.35 23.80
CA ARG A 544 27.71 20.71 24.94
C ARG A 544 27.64 19.70 26.08
N ASN A 545 28.62 19.80 26.97
CA ASN A 545 28.57 19.10 28.25
C ASN A 545 27.41 19.65 29.12
N PRO A 546 26.79 18.80 29.96
CA PRO A 546 25.84 19.24 30.96
C PRO A 546 26.51 20.19 31.96
N ASN A 547 25.76 21.16 32.46
CA ASN A 547 26.21 21.94 33.62
C ASN A 547 26.08 21.09 34.91
N ASP A 548 26.57 21.60 36.05
CA ASP A 548 26.59 20.87 37.32
C ASP A 548 25.19 20.35 37.74
N ASP A 549 24.14 21.17 37.59
CA ASP A 549 22.76 20.79 37.93
C ASP A 549 22.23 19.70 36.98
N GLU A 550 22.50 19.83 35.68
CA GLU A 550 22.10 18.85 34.66
C GLU A 550 22.86 17.52 34.84
N HIS A 551 24.11 17.57 35.24
CA HIS A 551 24.89 16.38 35.55
C HIS A 551 24.33 15.67 36.80
N ASP A 552 23.98 16.43 37.84
CA ASP A 552 23.33 15.91 39.06
C ASP A 552 21.94 15.30 38.78
N GLU A 553 21.23 15.78 37.76
CA GLU A 553 19.99 15.17 37.23
C GLU A 553 20.21 13.87 36.44
N GLY A 554 21.46 13.54 36.10
CA GLY A 554 21.85 12.33 35.38
C GLY A 554 21.96 12.48 33.86
N TRP A 555 22.08 13.71 33.34
CA TRP A 555 22.34 13.96 31.93
C TRP A 555 23.83 13.81 31.61
N ASP A 556 24.16 13.15 30.50
CA ASP A 556 25.54 13.00 30.01
C ASP A 556 25.87 14.02 28.93
N HIS A 557 24.86 14.45 28.17
CA HIS A 557 25.02 15.30 27.00
C HIS A 557 23.82 16.24 26.83
N VAL A 558 24.06 17.43 26.28
CA VAL A 558 23.00 18.42 26.04
C VAL A 558 23.08 18.96 24.61
N ILE A 559 21.94 18.94 23.91
CA ILE A 559 21.72 19.65 22.66
C ILE A 559 20.84 20.87 22.94
N GLU A 560 21.34 22.05 22.60
CA GLU A 560 20.63 23.32 22.76
C GLU A 560 20.16 23.85 21.41
N HIS A 561 18.87 24.15 21.29
CA HIS A 561 18.26 24.68 20.06
C HIS A 561 18.02 26.18 20.17
N PHE A 562 18.60 26.97 19.27
CA PHE A 562 18.50 28.45 19.26
C PHE A 562 17.40 28.99 18.37
N GLY A 563 16.95 28.17 17.42
CA GLY A 563 15.93 28.58 16.49
C GLY A 563 15.65 27.47 15.50
N SER A 564 14.40 27.40 15.09
CA SER A 564 13.92 26.42 14.15
C SER A 564 13.16 27.13 13.04
N SER A 565 13.50 26.84 11.80
CA SER A 565 12.93 27.47 10.61
C SER A 565 12.77 26.41 9.52
N GLY A 566 12.47 26.81 8.30
CA GLY A 566 12.44 25.89 7.17
C GLY A 566 11.71 26.45 5.98
N ASP A 567 11.33 25.56 5.08
CA ASP A 567 10.57 25.83 3.87
C ASP A 567 9.57 24.69 3.63
N GLN A 568 8.28 25.01 3.72
CA GLN A 568 7.21 24.01 3.61
C GLN A 568 6.95 23.57 2.16
N PHE A 569 7.49 24.29 1.19
CA PHE A 569 7.32 24.01 -0.24
C PHE A 569 8.60 23.50 -0.90
N LEU A 570 9.71 23.44 -0.17
CA LEU A 570 10.94 22.83 -0.63
C LEU A 570 10.98 21.38 -0.14
N GLY A 571 10.60 20.44 -0.98
CA GLY A 571 10.66 19.00 -0.70
C GLY A 571 10.71 18.25 -2.01
N GLY A 572 11.30 17.06 -2.06
CA GLY A 572 11.43 16.30 -3.32
C GLY A 572 10.12 16.08 -4.08
N GLU A 573 9.02 15.77 -3.37
CA GLU A 573 7.69 15.61 -3.97
C GLU A 573 7.05 16.94 -4.36
N ASN A 574 7.26 18.01 -3.58
CA ASN A 574 6.76 19.35 -3.92
C ASN A 574 7.47 19.94 -5.14
N LEU A 575 8.78 19.68 -5.26
CA LEU A 575 9.54 20.01 -6.46
C LEU A 575 9.01 19.23 -7.66
N LEU A 576 8.77 17.93 -7.53
CA LEU A 576 8.18 17.12 -8.60
C LEU A 576 6.79 17.61 -9.02
N GLU A 577 5.94 18.02 -8.08
CA GLU A 577 4.63 18.60 -8.39
C GLU A 577 4.78 19.92 -9.16
N ASN A 578 5.74 20.78 -8.77
CA ASN A 578 6.08 21.99 -9.52
C ASN A 578 6.62 21.68 -10.92
N LEU A 579 7.48 20.67 -11.09
CA LEU A 579 7.95 20.24 -12.42
C LEU A 579 6.78 19.79 -13.31
N ALA A 580 5.87 18.99 -12.75
CA ALA A 580 4.68 18.55 -13.47
C ALA A 580 3.81 19.74 -13.88
N TYR A 581 3.64 20.73 -12.99
CA TYR A 581 2.90 21.95 -13.29
C TYR A 581 3.54 22.79 -14.41
N LEU A 582 4.87 22.96 -14.39
CA LEU A 582 5.61 23.68 -15.43
C LEU A 582 5.50 22.99 -16.80
N VAL A 583 5.62 21.65 -16.83
CA VAL A 583 5.42 20.87 -18.06
C VAL A 583 3.99 21.04 -18.56
N PHE A 584 2.99 20.91 -17.68
CA PHE A 584 1.60 21.15 -18.02
C PHE A 584 1.37 22.57 -18.59
N GLN A 585 1.90 23.61 -17.95
CA GLN A 585 1.76 25.00 -18.37
C GLN A 585 2.33 25.21 -19.78
N ALA A 586 3.52 24.67 -20.05
CA ALA A 586 4.17 24.73 -21.36
C ALA A 586 3.37 23.99 -22.46
N ASN A 587 2.51 23.03 -22.07
CA ASN A 587 1.69 22.22 -22.96
C ASN A 587 0.18 22.55 -22.85
N SER A 588 -0.16 23.74 -22.36
CA SER A 588 -1.55 24.18 -22.11
C SER A 588 -2.44 24.11 -23.35
N SER A 589 -1.91 24.38 -24.54
CA SER A 589 -2.65 24.28 -25.81
C SER A 589 -3.14 22.86 -26.11
N GLU A 590 -2.24 21.87 -25.99
CA GLU A 590 -2.58 20.46 -26.19
C GLU A 590 -3.55 19.96 -25.10
N CYS A 591 -3.30 20.35 -23.85
CA CYS A 591 -4.19 20.04 -22.73
C CYS A 591 -5.59 20.62 -22.95
N ASN A 592 -5.70 21.85 -23.42
CA ASN A 592 -7.00 22.49 -23.69
C ASN A 592 -7.74 21.78 -24.82
N LYS A 593 -7.06 21.47 -25.93
CA LYS A 593 -7.63 20.73 -27.06
C LYS A 593 -8.21 19.37 -26.63
N LYS A 594 -7.52 18.68 -25.73
CA LYS A 594 -7.93 17.35 -25.22
C LYS A 594 -8.72 17.41 -23.90
N LYS A 595 -9.09 18.61 -23.44
CA LYS A 595 -9.79 18.86 -22.17
C LYS A 595 -9.12 18.18 -20.96
N ILE A 596 -7.81 18.25 -20.88
CA ILE A 596 -7.02 17.74 -19.76
C ILE A 596 -6.89 18.81 -18.70
N ALA A 597 -7.07 18.41 -17.44
CA ALA A 597 -6.80 19.26 -16.29
C ALA A 597 -5.74 18.65 -15.38
N PHE A 598 -5.03 19.52 -14.65
CA PHE A 598 -4.01 19.19 -13.64
C PHE A 598 -4.29 19.90 -12.33
N THR A 599 -3.67 19.43 -11.25
CA THR A 599 -3.67 20.16 -9.97
C THR A 599 -2.63 21.27 -10.02
N LYS A 600 -2.87 22.33 -9.25
CA LYS A 600 -1.89 23.41 -9.05
C LYS A 600 -1.12 23.14 -7.75
N PRO A 601 0.23 23.16 -7.75
CA PRO A 601 1.00 23.22 -6.51
C PRO A 601 0.55 24.40 -5.64
N LEU A 602 0.69 24.26 -4.32
CA LEU A 602 0.27 25.31 -3.39
C LEU A 602 1.03 26.63 -3.64
N ASP A 603 2.34 26.53 -3.89
CA ASP A 603 3.24 27.67 -4.09
C ASP A 603 3.35 28.13 -5.56
N ALA A 604 2.60 27.55 -6.49
CA ALA A 604 2.65 27.94 -7.90
C ALA A 604 1.63 29.07 -8.22
N GLU A 605 2.00 29.96 -9.12
CA GLU A 605 1.12 31.02 -9.63
C GLU A 605 0.14 30.48 -10.68
N VAL A 606 -1.02 31.14 -10.79
CA VAL A 606 -2.01 30.85 -11.83
C VAL A 606 -1.57 31.54 -13.13
N PHE A 607 -1.54 30.81 -14.24
CA PHE A 607 -1.24 31.40 -15.55
C PHE A 607 -2.51 31.81 -16.31
N ALA A 608 -2.38 32.79 -17.21
CA ALA A 608 -3.49 33.27 -18.02
C ALA A 608 -4.07 32.15 -18.92
N GLY A 609 -5.40 32.02 -18.96
CA GLY A 609 -6.06 30.96 -19.74
C GLY A 609 -6.14 29.60 -19.04
N SER A 610 -5.79 29.52 -17.74
CA SER A 610 -5.80 28.28 -16.96
C SER A 610 -7.15 27.96 -16.30
N GLU A 611 -8.18 28.81 -16.47
CA GLU A 611 -9.48 28.73 -15.78
C GLU A 611 -10.17 27.38 -15.99
N LEU A 612 -9.93 26.75 -17.15
CA LEU A 612 -10.46 25.43 -17.49
C LEU A 612 -9.43 24.31 -17.34
N LEU A 613 -8.17 24.60 -17.04
CA LEU A 613 -7.09 23.60 -17.05
C LEU A 613 -6.58 23.25 -15.65
N ILE A 614 -6.85 24.09 -14.66
CA ILE A 614 -6.56 23.80 -13.25
C ILE A 614 -7.83 23.29 -12.58
N ALA A 615 -7.76 22.12 -11.95
CA ALA A 615 -8.90 21.53 -11.25
C ALA A 615 -8.47 20.75 -10.01
N GLN A 616 -9.38 20.63 -9.05
CA GLN A 616 -9.25 19.80 -7.85
C GLN A 616 -10.07 18.51 -7.99
N THR A 617 -10.04 17.90 -9.18
CA THR A 617 -10.75 16.64 -9.47
C THR A 617 -9.80 15.46 -9.38
N GLN A 618 -10.33 14.25 -9.12
CA GLN A 618 -9.50 13.04 -9.10
C GLN A 618 -8.75 12.82 -10.41
N ALA A 619 -9.37 13.10 -11.56
CA ALA A 619 -8.71 13.04 -12.86
C ALA A 619 -7.47 13.94 -12.91
N ALA A 620 -7.56 15.17 -12.38
CA ALA A 620 -6.43 16.09 -12.30
C ALA A 620 -5.33 15.60 -11.36
N TYR A 621 -5.68 15.00 -10.21
CA TYR A 621 -4.71 14.36 -9.30
C TYR A 621 -3.99 13.19 -9.98
N THR A 622 -4.73 12.31 -10.69
CA THR A 622 -4.15 11.19 -11.43
C THR A 622 -3.21 11.68 -12.53
N ASN A 623 -3.64 12.66 -13.34
CA ASN A 623 -2.80 13.23 -14.40
C ASN A 623 -1.50 13.82 -13.85
N THR A 624 -1.59 14.57 -12.75
CA THR A 624 -0.42 15.15 -12.08
C THR A 624 0.51 14.05 -11.57
N THR A 625 -0.02 13.00 -10.95
CA THR A 625 0.75 11.87 -10.42
C THR A 625 1.47 11.08 -11.54
N LEU A 626 0.80 10.87 -12.68
CA LEU A 626 1.41 10.24 -13.86
C LEU A 626 2.58 11.08 -14.39
N MET A 627 2.41 12.40 -14.46
CA MET A 627 3.45 13.32 -14.90
C MET A 627 4.64 13.36 -13.92
N MET A 628 4.38 13.47 -12.62
CA MET A 628 5.41 13.38 -11.58
C MET A 628 6.21 12.07 -11.67
N SER A 629 5.52 10.94 -11.91
CA SER A 629 6.17 9.63 -12.03
C SER A 629 7.16 9.56 -13.20
N LYS A 630 6.87 10.27 -14.30
CA LYS A 630 7.78 10.38 -15.46
C LYS A 630 8.91 11.38 -15.25
N LEU A 631 8.68 12.43 -14.48
CA LEU A 631 9.70 13.46 -14.20
C LEU A 631 10.63 13.09 -13.02
N ARG A 632 10.29 12.06 -12.25
CA ARG A 632 11.10 11.60 -11.11
C ARG A 632 12.56 11.29 -11.44
N PRO A 633 12.89 10.55 -12.51
CA PRO A 633 14.29 10.31 -12.86
C PRO A 633 15.07 11.60 -13.13
N LEU A 634 14.44 12.62 -13.73
CA LEU A 634 15.07 13.93 -13.97
C LEU A 634 15.43 14.63 -12.65
N TRP A 635 14.51 14.60 -11.67
CA TRP A 635 14.75 15.14 -10.33
C TRP A 635 15.85 14.39 -9.59
N GLU A 636 15.76 13.06 -9.55
CA GLU A 636 16.69 12.21 -8.79
C GLU A 636 18.11 12.20 -9.39
N ALA A 637 18.23 12.22 -10.72
CA ALA A 637 19.53 12.29 -11.39
C ALA A 637 20.12 13.71 -11.41
N GLY A 638 19.27 14.74 -11.45
CA GLY A 638 19.68 16.14 -11.55
C GLY A 638 20.46 16.48 -12.83
N LYS A 639 20.28 15.69 -13.90
CA LYS A 639 20.98 15.82 -15.19
C LYS A 639 20.00 15.64 -16.35
N ILE A 640 20.33 16.28 -17.47
CA ILE A 640 19.58 16.13 -18.71
C ILE A 640 19.78 14.70 -19.23
N ASP A 641 18.68 14.04 -19.55
CA ASP A 641 18.71 12.81 -20.34
C ASP A 641 18.95 13.17 -21.81
N LEU A 642 20.14 12.85 -22.31
CA LEU A 642 20.56 13.14 -23.68
C LEU A 642 19.87 12.25 -24.73
N ASP A 643 19.31 11.11 -24.30
CA ASP A 643 18.61 10.16 -25.18
C ASP A 643 17.11 10.48 -25.31
N SER A 644 16.63 11.48 -24.56
CA SER A 644 15.24 11.92 -24.60
C SER A 644 14.87 12.54 -25.95
N LYS A 645 13.70 12.16 -26.47
CA LYS A 645 13.13 12.71 -27.72
C LYS A 645 12.57 14.13 -27.56
N GLY A 646 12.47 14.64 -26.33
CA GLY A 646 11.93 15.96 -25.99
C GLY A 646 10.41 16.04 -25.98
N THR A 647 9.71 15.04 -26.54
CA THR A 647 8.25 14.87 -26.47
C THR A 647 7.94 13.44 -26.06
N GLU A 648 6.99 13.29 -25.14
CA GLU A 648 6.55 12.02 -24.60
C GLU A 648 5.03 11.88 -24.71
N THR A 649 4.56 10.66 -25.01
CA THR A 649 3.13 10.35 -25.06
C THR A 649 2.64 9.95 -23.67
N PHE A 650 1.68 10.70 -23.12
CA PHE A 650 1.01 10.40 -21.87
C PHE A 650 -0.43 9.93 -22.10
N LYS A 651 -0.85 8.87 -21.40
CA LYS A 651 -2.26 8.48 -21.28
C LYS A 651 -2.90 9.23 -20.12
N LEU A 652 -3.64 10.30 -20.41
CA LEU A 652 -4.23 11.19 -19.41
C LEU A 652 -5.76 11.11 -19.43
N ILE A 653 -6.39 11.48 -18.32
CA ILE A 653 -7.85 11.49 -18.17
C ILE A 653 -8.37 12.88 -18.52
N ASN A 654 -9.30 12.96 -19.46
CA ASN A 654 -9.98 14.21 -19.81
C ASN A 654 -11.14 14.53 -18.85
N LYS A 655 -11.73 15.72 -18.99
CA LYS A 655 -12.90 16.16 -18.19
C LYS A 655 -14.14 15.28 -18.33
N ASP A 656 -14.24 14.51 -19.40
CA ASP A 656 -15.34 13.58 -19.67
C ASP A 656 -15.06 12.20 -19.04
N GLY A 657 -13.95 12.03 -18.29
CA GLY A 657 -13.57 10.79 -17.60
C GLY A 657 -12.89 9.75 -18.51
N GLN A 658 -12.59 10.10 -19.76
CA GLN A 658 -12.00 9.19 -20.74
C GLN A 658 -10.48 9.30 -20.76
N THR A 659 -9.80 8.17 -20.96
CA THR A 659 -8.35 8.15 -21.17
C THR A 659 -8.03 8.53 -22.62
N VAL A 660 -7.15 9.50 -22.81
CA VAL A 660 -6.71 9.99 -24.11
C VAL A 660 -5.18 10.09 -24.15
N ASP A 661 -4.58 9.75 -25.28
CA ASP A 661 -3.15 9.94 -25.51
C ASP A 661 -2.88 11.44 -25.72
N CYS A 662 -1.85 11.99 -25.08
CA CYS A 662 -1.42 13.39 -25.13
C CYS A 662 0.07 13.46 -25.45
N GLU A 663 0.45 14.22 -26.48
CA GLU A 663 1.86 14.46 -26.80
C GLU A 663 2.35 15.66 -25.98
N ILE A 664 3.22 15.41 -25.01
CA ILE A 664 3.68 16.41 -24.05
C ILE A 664 5.16 16.69 -24.26
N ALA A 665 5.51 17.94 -24.57
CA ALA A 665 6.89 18.38 -24.67
C ALA A 665 7.51 18.58 -23.27
N ILE A 666 8.67 17.98 -23.02
CA ILE A 666 9.42 18.09 -21.75
C ILE A 666 10.70 18.87 -22.00
N LYS A 667 10.70 20.15 -21.61
CA LYS A 667 11.86 21.04 -21.74
C LYS A 667 12.81 20.90 -20.54
N GLN A 668 13.62 19.84 -20.54
CA GLN A 668 14.47 19.48 -19.40
C GLN A 668 15.38 20.62 -18.91
N ASP A 669 15.93 21.44 -19.81
CA ASP A 669 16.77 22.60 -19.46
C ASP A 669 16.04 23.63 -18.58
N GLU A 670 14.79 23.95 -18.90
CA GLU A 670 13.98 24.89 -18.13
C GLU A 670 13.64 24.32 -16.76
N LEU A 671 13.35 23.02 -16.68
CA LEU A 671 13.06 22.31 -15.43
C LEU A 671 14.29 22.26 -14.51
N ILE A 672 15.47 21.97 -15.06
CA ILE A 672 16.72 21.94 -14.29
C ILE A 672 17.07 23.32 -13.75
N LYS A 673 16.94 24.37 -14.56
CA LYS A 673 17.18 25.75 -14.10
C LYS A 673 16.22 26.15 -12.98
N PHE A 674 14.96 25.74 -13.07
CA PHE A 674 13.99 25.94 -11.98
C PHE A 674 14.44 25.27 -10.69
N LEU A 675 14.87 24.00 -10.75
CA LEU A 675 15.34 23.26 -9.57
C LEU A 675 16.59 23.92 -8.95
N GLU A 676 17.57 24.29 -9.77
CA GLU A 676 18.79 24.97 -9.32
C GLU A 676 18.48 26.26 -8.57
N ASN A 677 17.64 27.11 -9.13
CA ASN A 677 17.23 28.36 -8.49
C ASN A 677 16.44 28.12 -7.20
N ARG A 678 15.52 27.14 -7.22
CA ARG A 678 14.66 26.87 -6.07
C ARG A 678 15.41 26.29 -4.87
N ILE A 679 16.38 25.40 -5.13
CA ILE A 679 17.26 24.82 -4.11
C ILE A 679 18.26 25.86 -3.60
N ARG A 680 18.84 26.67 -4.49
CA ARG A 680 19.71 27.79 -4.11
C ARG A 680 18.99 28.75 -3.16
N GLN A 681 17.74 29.11 -3.46
CA GLN A 681 16.93 29.93 -2.57
C GLN A 681 16.73 29.27 -1.20
N GLY A 682 16.50 27.96 -1.16
CA GLY A 682 16.38 27.20 0.10
C GLY A 682 17.65 27.24 0.96
N LEU A 683 18.82 27.03 0.35
CA LEU A 683 20.11 27.15 1.05
C LEU A 683 20.37 28.59 1.50
N ARG A 684 20.05 29.58 0.67
CA ARG A 684 20.14 30.99 1.05
C ARG A 684 19.30 31.28 2.29
N ASP A 685 18.04 30.83 2.31
CA ASP A 685 17.14 31.01 3.45
C ASP A 685 17.59 30.24 4.72
N PHE A 686 18.27 29.10 4.56
CA PHE A 686 18.94 28.37 5.63
C PHE A 686 20.07 29.20 6.26
N PHE A 687 21.01 29.69 5.45
CA PHE A 687 22.13 30.49 5.97
C PHE A 687 21.69 31.82 6.59
N ILE A 688 20.64 32.46 6.08
CA ILE A 688 20.05 33.65 6.71
C ILE A 688 19.48 33.30 8.08
N ALA A 689 18.70 32.22 8.18
CA ALA A 689 18.10 31.81 9.45
C ALA A 689 19.18 31.38 10.47
N MET A 690 20.24 30.70 10.02
CA MET A 690 21.40 30.35 10.84
C MET A 690 22.08 31.59 11.43
N ASN A 691 22.37 32.60 10.59
CA ASN A 691 23.00 33.84 11.01
C ASN A 691 22.16 34.57 12.07
N VAL A 692 20.84 34.62 11.88
CA VAL A 692 19.90 35.24 12.81
C VAL A 692 19.86 34.48 14.14
N ALA A 693 19.74 33.15 14.11
CA ALA A 693 19.62 32.31 15.30
C ALA A 693 20.83 32.47 16.23
N PHE A 694 22.06 32.35 15.69
CA PHE A 694 23.28 32.50 16.50
C PHE A 694 23.47 33.94 17.02
N LYS A 695 23.18 34.97 16.22
CA LYS A 695 23.31 36.37 16.65
C LYS A 695 22.31 36.74 17.75
N GLN A 696 21.08 36.23 17.68
CA GLN A 696 20.06 36.51 18.68
C GLN A 696 20.39 35.90 20.04
N GLN A 697 20.87 34.65 20.07
CA GLN A 697 21.14 33.95 21.33
C GLN A 697 22.53 34.23 21.90
N HIS A 698 23.57 34.31 21.07
CA HIS A 698 24.96 34.37 21.53
C HIS A 698 25.70 35.66 21.15
N GLN A 699 25.04 36.65 20.56
CA GLN A 699 25.58 37.97 20.17
C GLN A 699 26.77 37.97 19.18
N LYS A 700 27.35 36.80 18.88
CA LYS A 700 28.42 36.57 17.92
C LYS A 700 28.17 35.26 17.18
N LEU A 701 28.64 35.20 15.92
CA LEU A 701 28.64 33.97 15.13
C LEU A 701 29.81 33.05 15.58
N PRO A 702 29.60 31.72 15.68
CA PRO A 702 30.69 30.78 15.93
C PRO A 702 31.77 30.83 14.85
N GLU A 703 33.01 30.47 15.22
CA GLU A 703 34.12 30.39 14.25
C GLU A 703 33.96 29.21 13.28
N LEU A 704 33.56 28.05 13.80
CA LEU A 704 33.30 26.83 13.04
C LEU A 704 31.87 26.34 13.27
N ILE A 705 31.16 26.00 12.19
CA ILE A 705 29.82 25.42 12.23
C ILE A 705 29.77 24.10 11.47
N HIS A 706 29.35 23.03 12.14
CA HIS A 706 29.09 21.72 11.55
C HIS A 706 27.73 21.72 10.83
N ILE A 707 27.74 21.70 9.50
CA ILE A 707 26.51 21.62 8.69
C ILE A 707 26.16 20.15 8.44
N LEU A 708 25.09 19.67 9.07
CA LEU A 708 24.61 18.30 9.00
C LEU A 708 23.52 18.20 7.91
N LEU A 709 23.82 17.52 6.80
CA LEU A 709 22.84 17.32 5.73
C LEU A 709 21.92 16.13 6.04
N ALA A 710 20.69 16.41 6.41
CA ALA A 710 19.65 15.41 6.65
C ALA A 710 18.68 15.31 5.47
N GLY A 711 17.86 14.27 5.47
CA GLY A 711 16.85 14.06 4.44
C GLY A 711 17.44 13.62 3.09
N ASN A 712 16.70 12.75 2.41
CA ASN A 712 17.23 12.10 1.19
C ASN A 712 17.37 13.06 0.00
N SER A 713 16.65 14.17 -0.02
CA SER A 713 16.80 15.17 -1.09
C SER A 713 18.13 15.95 -0.98
N SER A 714 18.80 15.93 0.19
CA SER A 714 20.15 16.50 0.36
C SER A 714 21.22 15.77 -0.44
N ARG A 715 20.95 14.54 -0.89
CA ARG A 715 21.81 13.79 -1.83
C ARG A 715 21.79 14.36 -3.25
N SER A 716 20.87 15.29 -3.53
CA SER A 716 20.78 15.94 -4.83
C SER A 716 22.11 16.54 -5.23
N ARG A 717 22.50 16.25 -6.47
CA ARG A 717 23.71 16.80 -7.07
C ARG A 717 23.72 18.33 -7.11
N MET A 718 22.54 18.96 -7.16
CA MET A 718 22.40 20.42 -7.12
C MET A 718 22.75 20.97 -5.73
N VAL A 719 22.29 20.32 -4.66
CA VAL A 719 22.61 20.69 -3.27
C VAL A 719 24.10 20.55 -3.02
N LEU A 720 24.67 19.38 -3.35
CA LEU A 720 26.10 19.12 -3.19
C LEU A 720 26.96 20.05 -4.07
N GLY A 721 26.47 20.41 -5.26
CA GLY A 721 27.12 21.37 -6.14
C GLY A 721 27.13 22.79 -5.55
N LEU A 722 25.99 23.27 -5.04
CA LEU A 722 25.89 24.57 -4.37
C LEU A 722 26.81 24.65 -3.14
N LEU A 723 26.90 23.58 -2.35
CA LEU A 723 27.77 23.48 -1.16
C LEU A 723 29.25 23.19 -1.50
N GLY A 724 29.64 23.16 -2.77
CA GLY A 724 31.04 22.96 -3.17
C GLY A 724 31.59 21.58 -2.78
N ARG A 725 30.77 20.53 -2.83
CA ARG A 725 31.15 19.14 -2.56
C ARG A 725 31.37 18.31 -3.84
N LEU A 726 31.28 18.94 -5.00
CA LEU A 726 31.44 18.31 -6.32
C LEU A 726 32.35 19.16 -7.21
N ASP A 727 33.22 18.50 -7.99
CA ASP A 727 34.35 19.16 -8.67
C ASP A 727 34.13 19.52 -10.15
N ASP A 728 33.02 19.12 -10.75
CA ASP A 728 32.76 19.41 -12.17
C ASP A 728 32.37 20.87 -12.43
N GLU A 729 32.49 21.31 -13.69
CA GLU A 729 32.30 22.71 -14.09
C GLU A 729 30.93 23.27 -13.70
N LYS A 730 29.87 22.46 -13.84
CA LYS A 730 28.51 22.90 -13.52
C LYS A 730 28.34 23.12 -12.02
N SER A 731 28.85 22.20 -11.20
CA SER A 731 28.84 22.34 -9.74
C SER A 731 29.68 23.52 -9.26
N LYS A 732 30.84 23.78 -9.88
CA LYS A 732 31.65 24.97 -9.58
C LYS A 732 30.90 26.28 -9.87
N ALA A 733 30.16 26.34 -10.97
CA ALA A 733 29.32 27.50 -11.29
C ALA A 733 28.21 27.69 -10.25
N LEU A 734 27.54 26.61 -9.82
CA LEU A 734 26.55 26.66 -8.74
C LEU A 734 27.16 27.14 -7.42
N HIS A 735 28.33 26.61 -7.05
CA HIS A 735 29.00 27.01 -5.82
C HIS A 735 29.34 28.52 -5.80
N GLN A 736 29.81 29.07 -6.93
CA GLN A 736 30.06 30.51 -7.04
C GLN A 736 28.80 31.36 -6.84
N LEU A 737 27.64 30.86 -7.30
CA LEU A 737 26.37 31.54 -7.05
C LEU A 737 26.00 31.54 -5.55
N LEU A 738 26.25 30.44 -4.84
CA LEU A 738 26.02 30.39 -3.39
C LEU A 738 27.01 31.28 -2.64
N LEU A 739 28.29 31.30 -3.01
CA LEU A 739 29.29 32.19 -2.39
C LEU A 739 28.90 33.67 -2.51
N ALA A 740 28.32 34.06 -3.65
CA ALA A 740 27.78 35.42 -3.82
C ALA A 740 26.61 35.69 -2.86
N ASP A 741 25.72 34.71 -2.63
CA ASP A 741 24.65 34.84 -1.64
C ASP A 741 25.22 34.96 -0.22
N LEU A 742 26.20 34.13 0.14
CA LEU A 742 26.81 34.13 1.46
C LEU A 742 27.51 35.47 1.78
N ALA A 743 28.16 36.09 0.79
CA ALA A 743 28.77 37.41 0.94
C ALA A 743 27.75 38.53 1.21
N GLU A 744 26.48 38.34 0.87
CA GLU A 744 25.39 39.27 1.21
C GLU A 744 24.81 39.00 2.61
N ILE A 745 24.97 37.79 3.14
CA ILE A 745 24.41 37.36 4.42
C ILE A 745 25.38 37.64 5.58
N PHE A 746 26.67 37.39 5.36
CA PHE A 746 27.70 37.43 6.38
C PHE A 746 28.67 38.59 6.16
N GLU A 747 28.92 39.37 7.22
CA GLU A 747 30.01 40.35 7.23
C GLU A 747 31.37 39.65 7.19
N GLU A 748 31.49 38.56 7.97
CA GLU A 748 32.60 37.62 7.96
C GLU A 748 32.00 36.20 7.93
N LEU A 749 32.36 35.43 6.91
CA LEU A 749 31.86 34.06 6.72
C LEU A 749 32.55 33.14 7.74
N PRO A 750 31.80 32.37 8.56
CA PRO A 750 32.41 31.40 9.46
C PRO A 750 32.96 30.21 8.67
N ASP A 751 33.85 29.44 9.29
CA ASP A 751 34.26 28.16 8.73
C ASP A 751 33.07 27.20 8.77
N LEU A 752 32.76 26.59 7.62
CA LEU A 752 31.64 25.67 7.45
C LEU A 752 32.16 24.27 7.18
N GLU A 753 31.97 23.36 8.13
CA GLU A 753 32.26 21.95 7.95
C GLU A 753 31.01 21.21 7.45
N ILE A 754 30.97 20.95 6.14
CA ILE A 754 29.82 20.27 5.52
C ILE A 754 29.94 18.76 5.66
N HIS A 755 29.06 18.18 6.48
CA HIS A 755 28.89 16.73 6.64
C HIS A 755 27.88 16.21 5.62
N LEU A 756 28.32 15.27 4.78
CA LEU A 756 27.47 14.69 3.74
C LEU A 756 26.31 13.88 4.34
N PRO A 757 25.21 13.66 3.58
CA PRO A 757 24.12 12.83 4.05
C PRO A 757 24.60 11.44 4.44
N LEU A 758 24.30 11.03 5.68
CA LEU A 758 24.78 9.77 6.25
C LEU A 758 24.39 8.58 5.36
N ASP A 759 25.39 7.82 4.93
CA ASP A 759 25.25 6.62 4.12
C ASP A 759 25.01 5.38 4.98
N ALA A 760 24.41 4.37 4.37
CA ALA A 760 24.29 3.05 4.98
C ALA A 760 25.66 2.47 5.29
N ASP A 761 25.77 1.81 6.45
CA ASP A 761 26.99 1.14 6.86
C ASP A 761 26.94 -0.34 6.46
N PRO A 762 27.82 -0.81 5.55
CA PRO A 762 27.86 -2.22 5.15
C PRO A 762 28.13 -3.18 6.31
N LYS A 763 28.70 -2.70 7.43
CA LYS A 763 28.99 -3.49 8.63
C LYS A 763 27.90 -3.39 9.69
N ASN A 764 27.04 -2.39 9.62
CA ASN A 764 25.97 -2.15 10.58
C ASN A 764 24.69 -1.66 9.88
N ALA A 765 23.78 -2.58 9.58
CA ALA A 765 22.49 -2.27 8.94
C ALA A 765 21.57 -1.36 9.79
N TYR A 766 21.91 -1.11 11.06
CA TYR A 766 21.18 -0.23 11.96
C TYR A 766 21.90 1.09 12.23
N ALA A 767 22.99 1.39 11.51
CA ALA A 767 23.63 2.69 11.59
C ALA A 767 22.66 3.81 11.11
N PRO A 768 22.68 4.98 11.76
CA PRO A 768 21.95 6.15 11.28
C PRO A 768 22.33 6.52 9.85
N THR A 769 21.31 6.72 9.02
CA THR A 769 21.43 7.25 7.66
C THR A 769 20.65 8.57 7.54
N ALA A 770 20.77 9.27 6.42
CA ALA A 770 19.94 10.44 6.12
C ALA A 770 18.42 10.17 6.13
N LYS A 771 18.00 8.89 6.09
CA LYS A 771 16.61 8.45 6.12
C LYS A 771 16.18 7.87 7.47
N THR A 772 17.06 7.11 8.11
CA THR A 772 16.76 6.38 9.35
C THR A 772 17.19 7.14 10.61
N GLY A 773 18.03 8.16 10.46
CA GLY A 773 18.65 8.91 11.56
C GLY A 773 17.63 9.61 12.47
N VAL A 774 16.50 10.08 11.92
CA VAL A 774 15.43 10.69 12.73
C VAL A 774 14.86 9.68 13.73
N ALA A 775 14.43 8.50 13.27
CA ALA A 775 13.87 7.47 14.16
C ALA A 775 14.90 6.94 15.16
N LEU A 776 16.16 6.75 14.74
CA LEU A 776 17.23 6.27 15.62
C LEU A 776 17.65 7.33 16.65
N GLY A 777 17.74 8.59 16.26
CA GLY A 777 18.04 9.66 17.20
C GLY A 777 16.90 9.95 18.16
N LEU A 778 15.64 9.75 17.74
CA LEU A 778 14.50 9.80 18.64
C LEU A 778 14.58 8.74 19.75
N LEU A 779 15.14 7.55 19.48
CA LEU A 779 15.37 6.55 20.53
C LEU A 779 16.29 7.09 21.63
N ARG A 780 17.30 7.90 21.27
CA ARG A 780 18.24 8.52 22.22
C ARG A 780 17.64 9.63 23.07
N LEU A 781 16.45 10.11 22.71
CA LEU A 781 15.71 11.12 23.45
C LEU A 781 14.62 10.50 24.32
N CYS A 782 14.34 9.20 24.18
CA CYS A 782 13.27 8.54 24.89
C CYS A 782 13.49 8.57 26.42
N PRO A 783 12.42 8.51 27.23
CA PRO A 783 12.56 8.38 28.67
C PRO A 783 13.46 7.21 29.06
N GLY A 784 14.45 7.49 29.92
CA GLY A 784 15.49 6.55 30.37
C GLY A 784 16.85 6.73 29.69
N GLU A 785 16.95 7.57 28.67
CA GLU A 785 18.20 7.94 28.01
C GLU A 785 18.85 9.19 28.64
N THR A 786 20.13 9.42 28.36
CA THR A 786 20.96 10.47 29.02
C THR A 786 21.28 11.68 28.14
N LEU A 787 20.64 11.80 26.97
CA LEU A 787 20.75 12.97 26.10
C LEU A 787 19.59 13.93 26.35
N LYS A 788 19.90 15.14 26.81
CA LYS A 788 18.93 16.22 27.02
C LYS A 788 18.81 17.10 25.78
N VAL A 789 17.59 17.52 25.48
CA VAL A 789 17.29 18.54 24.46
C VAL A 789 16.71 19.76 25.16
N VAL A 790 17.38 20.91 25.03
CA VAL A 790 16.97 22.20 25.59
C VAL A 790 16.52 23.11 24.45
N ASN A 791 15.30 23.63 24.54
CA ASN A 791 14.71 24.46 23.49
C ASN A 791 14.60 25.93 23.93
N HIS A 792 15.55 26.75 23.50
CA HIS A 792 15.57 28.19 23.78
C HIS A 792 14.58 29.01 22.93
N ALA A 793 13.93 28.38 21.94
CA ALA A 793 12.87 29.02 21.16
C ALA A 793 11.48 28.95 21.83
N ALA A 794 11.35 28.21 22.95
CA ALA A 794 10.08 27.91 23.61
C ALA A 794 9.91 28.52 25.01
N GLU A 795 10.92 29.20 25.57
CA GLU A 795 10.89 29.65 26.98
C GLU A 795 9.76 30.65 27.32
N ASP A 796 9.13 31.28 26.31
CA ASP A 796 8.00 32.21 26.52
C ASP A 796 6.63 31.74 25.98
N ASN A 797 6.54 30.61 25.25
CA ASN A 797 5.31 30.24 24.51
C ASN A 797 4.95 28.75 24.62
N THR A 798 3.69 28.45 24.95
CA THR A 798 3.15 27.07 25.00
C THR A 798 2.85 26.45 23.63
N ASP A 799 3.00 27.22 22.55
CA ASP A 799 2.73 26.81 21.15
C ASP A 799 3.99 26.91 20.26
N SER A 800 3.97 26.30 19.07
CA SER A 800 5.06 26.40 18.08
C SER A 800 5.51 27.86 17.85
N PRO A 801 6.81 28.15 17.64
CA PRO A 801 7.27 29.52 17.43
C PRO A 801 6.53 30.23 16.27
N PHE A 802 6.28 31.53 16.40
CA PHE A 802 5.61 32.31 15.35
C PHE A 802 6.44 32.32 14.05
N GLN A 803 5.81 32.02 12.90
CA GLN A 803 6.56 31.70 11.67
C GLN A 803 6.62 32.83 10.63
N TYR A 804 5.95 33.96 10.88
CA TYR A 804 5.78 35.01 9.89
C TYR A 804 6.62 36.25 10.20
N PHE A 805 7.10 36.89 9.14
CA PHE A 805 7.49 38.30 9.19
C PHE A 805 6.28 39.15 8.79
N ILE A 806 5.96 40.17 9.57
CA ILE A 806 4.81 41.06 9.30
C ILE A 806 5.26 42.51 9.33
N GLY A 807 4.74 43.28 8.38
CA GLY A 807 5.09 44.68 8.24
C GLY A 807 4.12 45.46 7.37
N ALA A 808 4.47 46.72 7.12
CA ALA A 808 3.82 47.54 6.11
C ALA A 808 4.77 47.80 4.94
N PHE A 809 4.22 48.02 3.75
CA PHE A 809 5.04 48.37 2.59
C PHE A 809 5.43 49.84 2.60
N ARG A 810 6.71 50.12 2.36
CA ARG A 810 7.24 51.46 2.12
C ARG A 810 8.12 51.41 0.88
N ARG A 811 7.82 52.26 -0.13
CA ARG A 811 8.50 52.23 -1.44
C ARG A 811 8.56 50.81 -2.01
N ASP A 812 7.41 50.13 -1.99
CA ASP A 812 7.23 48.73 -2.43
C ASP A 812 8.14 47.70 -1.75
N THR A 813 8.69 48.03 -0.58
CA THR A 813 9.56 47.14 0.20
C THR A 813 8.92 46.87 1.54
N LEU A 814 8.89 45.60 1.96
CA LEU A 814 8.30 45.20 3.24
C LEU A 814 9.17 45.73 4.39
N GLN A 815 8.60 46.57 5.23
CA GLN A 815 9.24 47.04 6.46
C GLN A 815 8.72 46.17 7.61
N VAL A 816 9.51 45.16 7.95
CA VAL A 816 9.17 44.19 8.99
C VAL A 816 9.14 44.86 10.36
N ALA A 817 8.08 44.60 11.11
CA ALA A 817 7.88 45.05 12.49
C ALA A 817 7.69 43.87 13.46
N ILE A 818 7.15 42.75 13.00
CA ILE A 818 7.08 41.49 13.75
C ILE A 818 7.96 40.47 13.04
N HIS A 819 8.85 39.83 13.79
CA HIS A 819 9.77 38.84 13.28
C HIS A 819 9.32 37.41 13.61
N ARG A 820 9.99 36.43 12.99
CA ARG A 820 9.86 35.03 13.41
C ARG A 820 10.28 34.84 14.85
N GLY A 821 9.59 33.95 15.55
CA GLY A 821 9.83 33.67 16.96
C GLY A 821 9.43 34.82 17.91
N GLN A 822 8.72 35.85 17.43
CA GLN A 822 8.25 36.94 18.29
C GLN A 822 7.49 36.39 19.50
N THR A 823 7.80 36.90 20.68
CA THR A 823 7.10 36.61 21.94
C THR A 823 5.61 36.91 21.80
N TYR A 824 4.76 36.00 22.28
CA TYR A 824 3.32 36.21 22.16
C TYR A 824 2.88 37.33 23.08
N GLN A 825 1.74 37.93 22.76
CA GLN A 825 1.13 39.02 23.50
C GLN A 825 1.89 40.36 23.50
N GLU A 826 3.05 40.44 22.83
CA GLU A 826 3.82 41.67 22.69
C GLU A 826 3.35 42.52 21.49
N TRP A 827 3.11 43.81 21.72
CA TRP A 827 2.62 44.75 20.71
C TRP A 827 3.76 45.39 19.92
N ALA A 828 3.71 45.29 18.59
CA ALA A 828 4.60 45.95 17.64
C ALA A 828 3.86 46.98 16.77
N GLU A 829 4.53 48.08 16.40
CA GLU A 829 3.99 49.09 15.49
C GLU A 829 4.17 48.65 14.03
N LEU A 830 3.07 48.41 13.30
CA LEU A 830 3.13 48.10 11.87
C LEU A 830 3.29 49.35 11.00
N GLY A 831 2.72 50.48 11.44
CA GLY A 831 2.85 51.77 10.76
C GLY A 831 1.56 52.58 10.70
N LYS A 832 1.59 53.64 9.90
CA LYS A 832 0.47 54.60 9.78
C LYS A 832 -0.46 54.23 8.62
N PRO A 833 -1.79 54.22 8.84
CA PRO A 833 -2.74 54.01 7.76
C PRO A 833 -2.79 55.22 6.82
N LEU A 834 -2.89 54.96 5.52
CA LEU A 834 -3.06 55.96 4.47
C LEU A 834 -4.50 55.90 3.95
N ASN A 835 -5.21 57.03 3.99
CA ASN A 835 -6.61 57.13 3.56
C ASN A 835 -7.53 56.06 4.20
N GLY A 836 -7.33 55.76 5.48
CA GLY A 836 -8.13 54.75 6.20
C GLY A 836 -7.71 53.30 5.96
N VAL A 837 -6.61 53.04 5.24
CA VAL A 837 -6.14 51.69 4.94
C VAL A 837 -4.65 51.53 5.27
N LEU A 838 -4.30 50.44 5.94
CA LEU A 838 -2.92 49.95 5.99
C LEU A 838 -2.82 48.69 5.13
N VAL A 839 -1.88 48.66 4.19
CA VAL A 839 -1.56 47.44 3.44
C VAL A 839 -0.54 46.67 4.27
N MET A 840 -1.01 45.66 4.98
CA MET A 840 -0.16 44.76 5.75
C MET A 840 0.43 43.73 4.80
N GLY A 841 1.75 43.55 4.84
CA GLY A 841 2.45 42.47 4.16
C GLY A 841 2.91 41.42 5.16
N TYR A 842 2.85 40.15 4.78
CA TYR A 842 3.41 39.07 5.58
C TYR A 842 4.05 37.98 4.71
N THR A 843 5.09 37.33 5.23
CA THR A 843 5.82 36.27 4.51
C THR A 843 6.49 35.29 5.47
N THR A 844 6.82 34.11 4.95
CA THR A 844 7.66 33.09 5.62
C THR A 844 9.02 32.93 4.95
N SER A 845 9.45 33.88 4.12
CA SER A 845 10.83 33.86 3.62
C SER A 845 11.80 34.39 4.68
N SER A 846 12.88 33.65 4.94
CA SER A 846 13.97 34.12 5.83
C SER A 846 14.62 35.40 5.28
N SER A 847 14.57 35.61 3.97
CA SER A 847 15.07 36.82 3.33
C SER A 847 14.45 38.12 3.89
N ALA A 848 13.25 38.07 4.50
CA ALA A 848 12.64 39.21 5.17
C ALA A 848 13.37 39.66 6.46
N ALA A 849 14.26 38.84 7.02
CA ALA A 849 15.10 39.22 8.16
C ALA A 849 16.18 40.24 7.78
N LEU A 850 16.54 40.30 6.48
CA LEU A 850 17.48 41.29 5.96
C LEU A 850 16.74 42.54 5.50
N GLU A 851 17.24 43.71 5.86
CA GLU A 851 16.60 44.96 5.50
C GLU A 851 16.48 45.13 3.98
N ASN A 852 15.29 45.54 3.55
CA ASN A 852 14.96 45.88 2.16
C ASN A 852 15.12 44.77 1.10
N GLN A 853 15.18 43.51 1.51
CA GLN A 853 15.33 42.38 0.59
C GLN A 853 14.00 41.86 0.02
N VAL A 854 12.88 42.12 0.69
CA VAL A 854 11.55 41.62 0.29
C VAL A 854 10.70 42.75 -0.29
N LYS A 855 10.28 42.59 -1.54
CA LYS A 855 9.45 43.54 -2.27
C LYS A 855 8.00 43.11 -2.34
N ARG A 856 7.15 44.11 -2.58
CA ARG A 856 5.73 43.93 -2.82
C ARG A 856 5.51 43.13 -4.12
N GLY A 857 4.76 42.04 -4.01
CA GLY A 857 4.49 41.13 -5.14
C GLY A 857 5.54 40.06 -5.37
N ASP A 858 6.59 39.99 -4.55
CA ASP A 858 7.53 38.86 -4.59
C ASP A 858 6.81 37.54 -4.27
N LYS A 859 7.28 36.44 -4.87
CA LYS A 859 6.72 35.11 -4.65
C LYS A 859 6.78 34.75 -3.16
N GLY A 860 5.64 34.39 -2.57
CA GLY A 860 5.53 34.04 -1.14
C GLY A 860 5.35 35.23 -0.19
N VAL A 861 5.11 36.43 -0.73
CA VAL A 861 4.67 37.61 0.03
C VAL A 861 3.16 37.80 -0.16
N PHE A 862 2.45 37.86 0.95
CA PHE A 862 1.01 38.02 0.98
C PHE A 862 0.62 39.40 1.48
N GLU A 863 -0.51 39.91 0.98
CA GLU A 863 -1.02 41.22 1.36
C GLU A 863 -2.40 41.12 1.96
N GLN A 864 -2.65 41.92 2.99
CA GLN A 864 -3.97 42.10 3.54
C GLN A 864 -4.27 43.59 3.72
N ASN A 865 -5.36 44.03 3.09
CA ASN A 865 -5.83 45.40 3.20
C ASN A 865 -6.62 45.60 4.49
N LEU A 866 -6.00 46.23 5.48
CA LEU A 866 -6.63 46.56 6.74
C LEU A 866 -7.45 47.83 6.58
N ARG A 867 -8.75 47.68 6.29
CA ARG A 867 -9.71 48.81 6.23
C ARG A 867 -10.14 49.19 7.64
N LEU A 868 -9.78 50.41 8.04
CA LEU A 868 -10.00 50.95 9.38
C LEU A 868 -11.20 51.90 9.37
N SER A 869 -12.00 51.84 10.43
CA SER A 869 -13.19 52.66 10.63
C SER A 869 -12.92 53.82 11.59
N GLY A 870 -13.69 54.90 11.45
CA GLY A 870 -13.60 56.10 12.29
C GLY A 870 -12.52 57.09 11.84
N ASN A 871 -12.25 58.10 12.68
CA ASN A 871 -11.15 59.04 12.43
C ASN A 871 -9.82 58.38 12.81
N VAL A 872 -9.02 58.03 11.81
CA VAL A 872 -7.68 57.42 11.99
C VAL A 872 -6.54 58.44 11.91
N GLN A 873 -6.85 59.74 11.83
CA GLN A 873 -5.84 60.78 11.72
C GLN A 873 -4.99 60.83 13.00
N GLY A 874 -3.68 60.64 12.86
CA GLY A 874 -2.74 60.58 13.99
C GLY A 874 -2.63 59.22 14.67
N HIS A 875 -3.47 58.25 14.31
CA HIS A 875 -3.39 56.88 14.83
C HIS A 875 -2.40 56.04 14.02
N LYS A 876 -1.86 55.01 14.66
CA LYS A 876 -1.01 53.96 14.08
C LYS A 876 -1.70 52.61 14.23
N VAL A 877 -1.30 51.65 13.40
CA VAL A 877 -1.72 50.25 13.54
C VAL A 877 -0.66 49.52 14.36
N PHE A 878 -1.11 48.83 15.39
CA PHE A 878 -0.32 47.93 16.21
C PHE A 878 -0.80 46.50 16.00
N ALA A 879 0.11 45.54 16.12
CA ALA A 879 -0.20 44.12 16.06
C ALA A 879 0.55 43.36 17.17
N LYS A 880 -0.08 42.33 17.72
CA LYS A 880 0.59 41.38 18.61
C LYS A 880 0.28 39.95 18.18
N VAL A 881 1.22 39.04 18.44
CA VAL A 881 1.05 37.62 18.14
C VAL A 881 0.16 36.96 19.19
N LEU A 882 -0.80 36.16 18.73
CA LEU A 882 -1.69 35.38 19.61
C LEU A 882 -1.36 33.88 19.59
N SER A 883 -1.03 33.35 18.40
CA SER A 883 -0.73 31.95 18.16
C SER A 883 0.19 31.82 16.91
N PRO A 884 0.67 30.62 16.52
CA PRO A 884 1.67 30.46 15.46
C PRO A 884 1.27 31.07 14.09
N ASN A 885 -0.03 31.26 13.86
CA ASN A 885 -0.61 31.80 12.64
C ASN A 885 -1.70 32.86 12.89
N GLU A 886 -1.78 33.45 14.08
CA GLU A 886 -2.77 34.50 14.39
C GLU A 886 -2.14 35.73 15.01
N ILE A 887 -2.65 36.89 14.61
CA ILE A 887 -2.33 38.17 15.23
C ILE A 887 -3.59 38.93 15.63
N GLU A 888 -3.50 39.68 16.72
CA GLU A 888 -4.46 40.72 17.05
C GLU A 888 -3.95 42.05 16.52
N ILE A 889 -4.79 42.82 15.85
CA ILE A 889 -4.49 44.18 15.43
C ILE A 889 -5.37 45.19 16.14
N CYS A 890 -4.85 46.39 16.36
CA CYS A 890 -5.64 47.53 16.82
C CYS A 890 -5.10 48.87 16.29
N THR A 891 -5.86 49.94 16.48
CA THR A 891 -5.39 51.32 16.22
C THR A 891 -5.39 52.17 17.49
N ALA A 892 -4.29 52.89 17.70
CA ALA A 892 -4.08 53.79 18.84
C ALA A 892 -3.15 54.95 18.45
N GLN A 893 -3.05 56.00 19.27
CA GLN A 893 -2.10 57.11 19.02
C GLN A 893 -0.68 56.74 19.43
N SER A 894 -0.53 55.95 20.50
CA SER A 894 0.73 55.48 21.04
C SER A 894 0.63 54.06 21.59
N LEU A 895 1.79 53.42 21.83
CA LEU A 895 1.87 52.11 22.48
C LEU A 895 1.31 52.16 23.92
N ASP A 896 1.51 53.27 24.64
CA ASP A 896 0.94 53.49 25.98
C ASP A 896 -0.59 53.43 25.96
N ASP A 897 -1.22 53.97 24.92
CA ASP A 897 -2.68 53.93 24.77
C ASP A 897 -3.17 52.50 24.50
N VAL A 898 -2.37 51.67 23.81
CA VAL A 898 -2.65 50.25 23.64
C VAL A 898 -2.62 49.53 24.99
N HIS A 899 -1.60 49.77 25.81
CA HIS A 899 -1.52 49.18 27.15
C HIS A 899 -2.63 49.66 28.09
N ARG A 900 -3.13 50.89 27.91
CA ARG A 900 -4.31 51.43 28.62
C ARG A 900 -5.66 50.99 28.04
N GLN A 901 -5.65 50.09 27.05
CA GLN A 901 -6.84 49.60 26.34
C GLN A 901 -7.67 50.72 25.66
N GLN A 902 -7.04 51.85 25.32
CA GLN A 902 -7.64 52.95 24.58
C GLN A 902 -7.48 52.73 23.07
N THR A 903 -8.01 51.62 22.59
CA THR A 903 -7.82 51.16 21.22
C THR A 903 -9.10 51.22 20.41
N ASN A 904 -8.96 51.31 19.08
CA ASN A 904 -10.04 51.16 18.11
C ASN A 904 -9.70 50.05 17.12
N ASN A 905 -10.67 49.62 16.31
CA ASN A 905 -10.46 48.65 15.22
C ASN A 905 -9.82 47.31 15.66
N ASN A 906 -10.07 46.85 16.89
CA ASN A 906 -9.58 45.57 17.39
C ASN A 906 -10.11 44.40 16.54
N ARG A 907 -9.21 43.60 15.96
CA ARG A 907 -9.57 42.44 15.14
C ARG A 907 -8.49 41.36 15.23
N ILE A 908 -8.91 40.11 15.20
CA ILE A 908 -8.01 38.96 15.04
C ILE A 908 -7.90 38.64 13.55
N ILE A 909 -6.69 38.35 13.10
CA ILE A 909 -6.37 37.98 11.73
C ILE A 909 -5.71 36.60 11.76
N GLN A 910 -6.31 35.65 11.04
CA GLN A 910 -5.65 34.40 10.67
C GLN A 910 -4.71 34.65 9.50
N LEU A 911 -3.47 34.23 9.64
CA LEU A 911 -2.49 34.17 8.57
C LEU A 911 -2.58 32.78 7.92
N SER A 912 -2.62 32.76 6.60
CA SER A 912 -2.61 31.53 5.81
C SER A 912 -1.83 31.77 4.54
N ILE A 913 -1.17 30.72 4.06
CA ILE A 913 -0.36 30.72 2.84
C ILE A 913 -1.10 29.99 1.73
#